data_AF-A0A373CSR1-F1
#
_entry.id   AF-A0A373CSR1-F1
#
_cell.length_a   1.000
_cell.length_b   1.000
_cell.length_c   1.000
_cell.angle_alpha   90.00
_cell.angle_beta   90.00
_cell.angle_gamma   90.00
#
_symmetry.space_group_name_H-M   'P 1'
#
loop_
_entity.id
_entity.type
_entity.pdbx_description
1 polymer ?
#
loop_
_entity_poly.entity_id
_entity_poly.type
_entity_poly.pdbx_seq_one_letter_code
_entity_poly.pdbx_strand_id
1 'polypeptide(L)'
;MAENVFEAVKQSVSTREAAEFYGIKVRRTGMACCPFHDDKNPSMKVDQRFHCFGCGEDGDVIDFTAKLFDLSPKEAAEKLAQDFGLIYDSQAPPRRRYVRQKTEAQKFREDRQRCYRVLSDYYYLLKKWEADRSPRTPEEEPHPRFVEAIQKKAYVEYLLDLFLYESEKEQKAWIAEHTAEITHLERRLKIMAENKPTNRERLREITDGIEQGIKELFESEKYMRYLSVMSRFHRYSVNNTMLIYMQKPDATLVAGYNKWKDQFERHVKKGEHGITIIAPTPYKKKIEEQKLDPDTKAPILDKDGKIVTEEKEIEIPMFRPVKVFDVSQTDGKPLPELASSLSGNVPNYEAFMEALRRSAPVPITFEAMAVDTDGYFSADHQKIAIRQGMSEVQTVSATVHEIAHSKLHDPKKYEMLPSWKVVQESEGGTKHDFKLDFATEKEAEQFASDMDWRYVDENQFEWRLAVEEDPTAEKQAIKNRHTEEVEAESISYAVCKYFGIETGENSFGYIASWSQGKELKELRASLETINKTSGTLISDIERHYKEICKERGIDPHAKVEPEPAPIEQPEDAAKVSDRQQTGDLTYYVAECMEFPNLGEYHDNLSLEEAIRIYQEIPAERMNGIKGIGFELKDGSDYEGPFPILTGQTIDLDTIQAIDYYRDNPLVQKAVKELAAAMPEMEVLGADANQQEALFLIDDATYLHIQSCDSGWDYTLYDAASMKE
;
A
#
# COMPACT_ATOMS: atom_id res chain seq x y z
N MET A 1 -47.88 7.07 48.29
CA MET A 1 -46.55 6.84 47.69
C MET A 1 -46.49 7.75 46.48
N ALA A 2 -45.47 8.59 46.40
CA ALA A 2 -45.41 9.59 45.35
C ALA A 2 -45.03 8.92 44.02
N GLU A 3 -45.90 9.02 43.01
CA GLU A 3 -45.68 8.42 41.70
C GLU A 3 -44.76 9.33 40.87
N ASN A 4 -43.83 8.71 40.14
CA ASN A 4 -42.99 9.45 39.20
C ASN A 4 -43.82 9.82 37.94
N VAL A 5 -43.35 10.81 37.18
CA VAL A 5 -44.07 11.34 36.01
C VAL A 5 -44.48 10.27 35.00
N PHE A 6 -43.64 9.27 34.78
CA PHE A 6 -43.91 8.19 33.83
C PHE A 6 -45.04 7.26 34.30
N GLU A 7 -45.08 6.92 35.59
CA GLU A 7 -46.15 6.11 36.17
C GLU A 7 -47.47 6.87 36.19
N ALA A 8 -47.45 8.14 36.62
CA ALA A 8 -48.64 8.99 36.66
C ALA A 8 -49.30 9.10 35.28
N VAL A 9 -48.50 9.34 34.24
CA VAL A 9 -48.97 9.42 32.85
C VAL A 9 -49.51 8.09 32.35
N LYS A 10 -48.75 6.99 32.48
CA LYS A 10 -49.18 5.68 31.94
C LYS A 10 -50.40 5.09 32.64
N GLN A 11 -50.68 5.47 33.89
CA GLN A 11 -51.88 5.04 34.60
C GLN A 11 -53.10 5.91 34.30
N SER A 12 -52.90 7.16 33.92
CA SER A 12 -53.97 8.16 33.84
C SER A 12 -54.37 8.55 32.42
N VAL A 13 -53.50 8.34 31.42
CA VAL A 13 -53.73 8.78 30.04
C VAL A 13 -53.47 7.62 29.08
N SER A 14 -54.49 7.25 28.31
CA SER A 14 -54.37 6.31 27.21
C SER A 14 -53.83 6.98 25.95
N THR A 15 -53.21 6.21 25.05
CA THR A 15 -52.73 6.73 23.76
C THR A 15 -53.88 7.31 22.93
N ARG A 16 -55.09 6.76 23.07
CA ARG A 16 -56.30 7.29 22.42
C ARG A 16 -56.67 8.68 22.91
N GLU A 17 -56.68 8.89 24.22
CA GLU A 17 -57.00 10.21 24.81
C GLU A 17 -55.96 11.25 24.40
N ALA A 18 -54.67 10.90 24.42
CA ALA A 18 -53.59 11.75 23.90
C ALA A 18 -53.78 12.08 22.41
N ALA A 19 -54.05 11.08 21.58
CA ALA A 19 -54.26 11.29 20.14
C ALA A 19 -55.45 12.22 19.86
N GLU A 20 -56.59 12.00 20.52
CA GLU A 20 -57.79 12.85 20.37
C GLU A 20 -57.54 14.27 20.90
N PHE A 21 -56.84 14.42 22.03
CA PHE A 21 -56.46 15.71 22.61
C PHE A 21 -55.53 16.51 21.70
N TYR A 22 -54.57 15.84 21.05
CA TYR A 22 -53.66 16.46 20.08
C TYR A 22 -54.26 16.60 18.66
N GLY A 23 -55.57 16.43 18.51
CA GLY A 23 -56.30 16.76 17.29
C GLY A 23 -56.38 15.65 16.24
N ILE A 24 -55.98 14.42 16.59
CA ILE A 24 -56.06 13.26 15.69
C ILE A 24 -57.43 12.60 15.84
N LYS A 25 -58.18 12.54 14.73
CA LYS A 25 -59.52 11.95 14.71
C LYS A 25 -59.45 10.42 14.76
N VAL A 26 -59.68 9.84 15.93
CA VAL A 26 -59.78 8.38 16.11
C VAL A 26 -61.22 7.91 15.85
N ARG A 27 -61.40 6.97 14.92
CA ARG A 27 -62.73 6.39 14.61
C ARG A 27 -63.24 5.52 15.76
N ARG A 28 -64.54 5.19 15.76
CA ARG A 28 -65.14 4.24 16.73
C ARG A 28 -64.43 2.88 16.74
N THR A 29 -63.86 2.46 15.62
CA THR A 29 -63.06 1.23 15.48
C THR A 29 -61.67 1.32 16.11
N GLY A 30 -61.27 2.48 16.66
CA GLY A 30 -59.92 2.73 17.19
C GLY A 30 -58.87 2.96 16.10
N MET A 31 -59.28 3.22 14.85
CA MET A 31 -58.36 3.51 13.74
C MET A 31 -58.26 5.01 13.50
N ALA A 32 -57.05 5.50 13.26
CA ALA A 32 -56.73 6.89 12.92
C ALA A 32 -55.75 6.94 11.73
N CYS A 33 -55.73 8.06 11.01
CA CYS A 33 -54.63 8.34 10.08
C CYS A 33 -53.34 8.52 10.89
N CYS A 34 -52.27 7.88 10.46
CA CYS A 34 -50.99 7.96 11.13
C CYS A 34 -50.38 9.36 10.94
N PRO A 35 -49.97 10.07 12.00
CA PRO A 35 -49.29 11.36 11.88
C PRO A 35 -47.81 11.24 11.47
N PHE A 36 -47.24 10.03 11.50
CA PHE A 36 -45.81 9.78 11.29
C PHE A 36 -45.45 9.46 9.83
N HIS A 37 -46.43 9.40 8.93
CA HIS A 37 -46.22 9.31 7.48
C HIS A 37 -47.40 9.96 6.74
N ASP A 38 -47.27 10.18 5.43
CA ASP A 38 -48.35 10.74 4.61
C ASP A 38 -49.50 9.73 4.43
N ASP A 39 -50.39 9.68 5.42
CA ASP A 39 -51.47 8.70 5.49
C ASP A 39 -52.83 9.30 5.12
N LYS A 40 -53.35 8.89 3.96
CA LYS A 40 -54.68 9.29 3.48
C LYS A 40 -55.80 8.37 3.98
N ASN A 41 -55.49 7.16 4.47
CA ASN A 41 -56.48 6.16 4.87
C ASN A 41 -56.13 5.57 6.24
N PRO A 42 -56.99 5.67 7.27
CA PRO A 42 -56.65 5.29 8.64
C PRO A 42 -55.92 3.94 8.78
N SER A 43 -54.60 4.00 9.01
CA SER A 43 -53.71 2.84 9.10
C SER A 43 -53.16 2.59 10.51
N MET A 44 -53.41 3.50 11.46
CA MET A 44 -52.92 3.41 12.83
C MET A 44 -54.02 2.99 13.80
N LYS A 45 -53.82 1.88 14.50
CA LYS A 45 -54.67 1.45 15.61
C LYS A 45 -54.22 2.17 16.88
N VAL A 46 -55.16 2.80 17.58
CA VAL A 46 -54.91 3.56 18.81
C VAL A 46 -55.90 3.11 19.89
N ASP A 47 -55.37 2.53 20.96
CA ASP A 47 -56.10 2.16 22.18
C ASP A 47 -55.33 2.63 23.44
N GLN A 48 -54.89 1.71 24.30
CA GLN A 48 -53.91 2.00 25.34
C GLN A 48 -52.51 2.21 24.74
N ARG A 49 -52.22 1.58 23.61
CA ARG A 49 -51.00 1.72 22.82
C ARG A 49 -51.34 2.16 21.40
N PHE A 50 -50.34 2.52 20.60
CA PHE A 50 -50.52 2.71 19.17
C PHE A 50 -49.69 1.72 18.37
N HIS A 51 -50.23 1.33 17.22
CA HIS A 51 -49.48 0.62 16.19
C HIS A 51 -49.97 1.02 14.81
N CYS A 52 -49.05 1.42 13.93
CA CYS A 52 -49.33 1.76 12.54
C CYS A 52 -48.99 0.60 11.62
N PHE A 53 -49.99 0.07 10.92
CA PHE A 53 -49.79 -0.99 9.94
C PHE A 53 -49.15 -0.51 8.62
N GLY A 54 -49.11 0.80 8.39
CA GLY A 54 -48.48 1.42 7.21
C GLY A 54 -46.97 1.57 7.36
N CYS A 55 -46.53 2.31 8.40
CA CYS A 55 -45.11 2.60 8.63
C CYS A 55 -44.43 1.69 9.69
N GLY A 56 -45.19 0.83 10.38
CA GLY A 56 -44.66 -0.09 11.39
C GLY A 56 -44.43 0.52 12.78
N GLU A 57 -44.65 1.83 12.93
CA GLU A 57 -44.45 2.54 14.20
C GLU A 57 -45.34 1.98 15.31
N ASP A 58 -44.75 1.71 16.48
CA ASP A 58 -45.43 1.21 17.67
C ASP A 58 -44.93 1.92 18.93
N GLY A 59 -45.75 1.88 19.98
CA GLY A 59 -45.36 2.43 21.28
C GLY A 59 -46.52 2.58 22.25
N ASP A 60 -46.22 3.11 23.43
CA ASP A 60 -47.24 3.58 24.37
C ASP A 60 -47.51 5.10 24.23
N VAL A 61 -48.32 5.66 25.13
CA VAL A 61 -48.73 7.07 25.09
C VAL A 61 -47.54 8.04 25.15
N ILE A 62 -46.45 7.66 25.82
CA ILE A 62 -45.25 8.50 25.94
C ILE A 62 -44.44 8.42 24.66
N ASP A 63 -44.25 7.23 24.10
CA ASP A 63 -43.58 7.06 22.80
C ASP A 63 -44.33 7.79 21.68
N PHE A 64 -45.67 7.78 21.75
CA PHE A 64 -46.55 8.47 20.83
C PHE A 64 -46.33 9.98 20.88
N THR A 65 -46.41 10.58 22.07
CA THR A 65 -46.20 12.03 22.27
C THR A 65 -44.77 12.44 21.98
N ALA A 66 -43.79 11.61 22.36
CA ALA A 66 -42.38 11.86 22.07
C ALA A 66 -42.15 12.00 20.56
N LYS A 67 -42.71 11.10 19.76
CA LYS A 67 -42.59 11.17 18.30
C LYS A 67 -43.45 12.28 17.67
N LEU A 68 -44.62 12.55 18.24
CA LEU A 68 -45.52 13.58 17.72
C LEU A 68 -44.95 15.00 17.86
N PHE A 69 -44.15 15.23 18.91
CA PHE A 69 -43.59 16.54 19.23
C PHE A 69 -42.05 16.60 19.16
N ASP A 70 -41.40 15.52 18.72
CA ASP A 70 -39.93 15.37 18.69
C ASP A 70 -39.26 15.67 20.05
N LEU A 71 -39.77 15.02 21.10
CA LEU A 71 -39.34 15.20 22.48
C LEU A 71 -38.62 13.96 23.03
N SER A 72 -37.72 14.15 23.99
CA SER A 72 -37.20 13.01 24.76
C SER A 72 -38.33 12.33 25.55
N PRO A 73 -38.19 11.04 25.94
CA PRO A 73 -39.22 10.33 26.69
C PRO A 73 -39.63 11.02 28.00
N LYS A 74 -38.68 11.73 28.64
CA LYS A 74 -38.94 12.48 29.87
C LYS A 74 -39.76 13.74 29.59
N GLU A 75 -39.36 14.53 28.59
CA GLU A 75 -40.10 15.74 28.19
C GLU A 75 -41.49 15.39 27.67
N ALA A 76 -41.65 14.28 26.95
CA ALA A 76 -42.95 13.79 26.53
C ALA A 76 -43.86 13.40 27.72
N ALA A 77 -43.30 12.78 28.76
CA ALA A 77 -44.04 12.47 29.98
C ALA A 77 -44.41 13.73 30.76
N GLU A 78 -43.50 14.70 30.89
CA GLU A 78 -43.75 15.99 31.55
C GLU A 78 -44.80 16.80 30.78
N LYS A 79 -44.74 16.80 29.44
CA LYS A 79 -45.74 17.40 28.56
C LYS A 79 -47.11 16.76 28.74
N LEU A 80 -47.21 15.43 28.75
CA LEU A 80 -48.47 14.72 29.01
C LEU A 80 -49.00 15.03 30.41
N ALA A 81 -48.14 15.08 31.42
CA ALA A 81 -48.57 15.45 32.77
C ALA A 81 -49.10 16.89 32.82
N GLN A 82 -48.46 17.83 32.13
CA GLN A 82 -48.91 19.22 32.04
C GLN A 82 -50.23 19.35 31.27
N ASP A 83 -50.31 18.73 30.09
CA ASP A 83 -51.46 18.82 29.18
C ASP A 83 -52.73 18.18 29.79
N PHE A 84 -52.57 17.11 30.56
CA PHE A 84 -53.66 16.39 31.23
C PHE A 84 -53.84 16.76 32.72
N GLY A 85 -53.06 17.72 33.23
CA GLY A 85 -53.17 18.22 34.61
C GLY A 85 -52.84 17.18 35.69
N LEU A 86 -51.91 16.27 35.41
CA LEU A 86 -51.50 15.21 36.34
C LEU A 86 -50.49 15.73 37.37
N ILE A 87 -50.75 15.45 38.64
CA ILE A 87 -49.85 15.79 39.74
C ILE A 87 -48.91 14.60 39.97
N TYR A 88 -47.60 14.85 39.90
CA TYR A 88 -46.56 13.85 40.18
C TYR A 88 -45.46 14.45 41.07
N ASP A 89 -44.66 13.59 41.70
CA ASP A 89 -43.52 14.03 42.50
C ASP A 89 -42.25 14.06 41.65
N SER A 90 -41.75 15.27 41.40
CA SER A 90 -40.56 15.52 40.58
C SER A 90 -39.24 15.06 41.23
N GLN A 91 -39.26 14.71 42.53
CA GLN A 91 -38.12 14.19 43.28
C GLN A 91 -38.25 12.71 43.65
N ALA A 92 -39.29 12.01 43.19
CA ALA A 92 -39.44 10.58 43.45
C ALA A 92 -38.28 9.79 42.81
N PRO A 93 -37.47 9.04 43.59
CA PRO A 93 -36.37 8.26 43.04
C PRO A 93 -36.90 7.24 42.01
N PRO A 94 -36.21 7.04 40.87
CA PRO A 94 -36.67 6.10 39.85
C PRO A 94 -36.85 4.72 40.49
N ARG A 95 -38.07 4.18 40.42
CA ARG A 95 -38.36 2.82 40.88
C ARG A 95 -37.45 1.85 40.15
N ARG A 96 -36.76 0.99 40.92
CA ARG A 96 -35.95 -0.11 40.38
C ARG A 96 -36.78 -0.88 39.37
N ARG A 97 -36.28 -0.95 38.14
CA ARG A 97 -36.81 -1.73 37.03
C ARG A 97 -37.21 -3.13 37.55
N TYR A 98 -38.50 -3.45 37.54
CA TYR A 98 -38.97 -4.78 37.95
C TYR A 98 -38.53 -5.77 36.86
N VAL A 99 -37.37 -6.39 37.05
CA VAL A 99 -36.88 -7.44 36.15
C VAL A 99 -37.77 -8.66 36.41
N ARG A 100 -38.62 -9.00 35.44
CA ARG A 100 -39.42 -10.23 35.45
C ARG A 100 -38.50 -11.39 35.81
N GLN A 101 -38.72 -12.05 36.95
CA GLN A 101 -37.86 -13.15 37.38
C GLN A 101 -37.88 -14.23 36.30
N LYS A 102 -36.72 -14.51 35.72
CA LYS A 102 -36.57 -15.53 34.69
C LYS A 102 -36.93 -16.89 35.28
N THR A 103 -37.75 -17.65 34.57
CA THR A 103 -38.08 -19.04 34.95
C THR A 103 -36.80 -19.88 35.00
N GLU A 104 -36.77 -20.97 35.77
CA GLU A 104 -35.60 -21.87 35.82
C GLU A 104 -35.23 -22.41 34.43
N ALA A 105 -36.23 -22.67 33.58
CA ALA A 105 -36.01 -23.08 32.21
C ALA A 105 -35.36 -21.98 31.34
N GLN A 106 -35.71 -20.70 31.57
CA GLN A 106 -35.05 -19.57 30.89
C GLN A 106 -33.61 -19.36 31.39
N LYS A 107 -33.40 -19.42 32.72
CA LYS A 107 -32.06 -19.33 33.31
C LYS A 107 -31.14 -20.42 32.75
N PHE A 108 -31.61 -21.67 32.78
CA PHE A 108 -30.87 -22.79 32.22
C PHE A 108 -30.54 -22.61 30.73
N ARG A 109 -31.49 -22.15 29.90
CA ARG A 109 -31.23 -21.89 28.48
C ARG A 109 -30.15 -20.82 28.28
N GLU A 110 -30.21 -19.74 29.05
CA GLU A 110 -29.23 -18.65 28.98
C GLU A 110 -27.86 -19.10 29.49
N ASP A 111 -27.80 -19.83 30.60
CA ASP A 111 -26.56 -20.35 31.16
C ASP A 111 -25.91 -21.35 30.21
N ARG A 112 -26.70 -22.25 29.61
CA ARG A 112 -26.24 -23.18 28.57
C ARG A 112 -25.68 -22.43 27.38
N GLN A 113 -26.40 -21.43 26.87
CA GLN A 113 -25.95 -20.62 25.73
C GLN A 113 -24.68 -19.83 26.06
N ARG A 114 -24.57 -19.30 27.28
CA ARG A 114 -23.38 -18.61 27.78
C ARG A 114 -22.18 -19.55 27.83
N CYS A 115 -22.31 -20.72 28.45
CA CYS A 115 -21.24 -21.72 28.53
C CYS A 115 -20.78 -22.15 27.13
N TYR A 116 -21.72 -22.51 26.26
CA TYR A 116 -21.41 -22.91 24.88
C TYR A 116 -20.67 -21.81 24.12
N ARG A 117 -21.14 -20.55 24.20
CA ARG A 117 -20.48 -19.41 23.55
C ARG A 117 -19.06 -19.22 24.06
N VAL A 118 -18.86 -19.17 25.38
CA VAL A 118 -17.54 -18.93 25.99
C VAL A 118 -16.55 -20.04 25.62
N LEU A 119 -16.98 -21.30 25.69
CA LEU A 119 -16.14 -22.43 25.30
C LEU A 119 -15.82 -22.42 23.81
N SER A 120 -16.80 -22.09 22.96
CA SER A 120 -16.60 -21.98 21.51
C SER A 120 -15.60 -20.88 21.18
N ASP A 121 -15.78 -19.68 21.71
CA ASP A 121 -14.89 -18.53 21.51
C ASP A 121 -13.46 -18.85 21.96
N TYR A 122 -13.33 -19.54 23.10
CA TYR A 122 -12.04 -19.97 23.61
C TYR A 122 -11.40 -21.06 22.75
N TYR A 123 -12.17 -22.07 22.30
CA TYR A 123 -11.69 -23.11 21.39
C TYR A 123 -11.15 -22.51 20.08
N TYR A 124 -11.88 -21.59 19.46
CA TYR A 124 -11.42 -20.92 18.24
C TYR A 124 -10.15 -20.09 18.48
N LEU A 125 -10.02 -19.48 19.66
CA LEU A 125 -8.82 -18.75 20.04
C LEU A 125 -7.61 -19.69 20.20
N LEU A 126 -7.79 -20.84 20.85
CA LEU A 126 -6.74 -21.86 20.99
C LEU A 126 -6.32 -22.40 19.61
N LYS A 127 -7.28 -22.73 18.75
CA LYS A 127 -7.01 -23.18 17.37
C LYS A 127 -6.21 -22.14 16.58
N LYS A 128 -6.53 -20.86 16.77
CA LYS A 128 -5.77 -19.77 16.16
C LYS A 128 -4.34 -19.68 16.70
N TRP A 129 -4.15 -19.77 18.01
CA TRP A 129 -2.80 -19.73 18.61
C TRP A 129 -1.94 -20.92 18.23
N GLU A 130 -2.52 -22.10 18.12
CA GLU A 130 -1.83 -23.28 17.60
C GLU A 130 -1.28 -23.02 16.19
N ALA A 131 -2.08 -22.42 15.31
CA ALA A 131 -1.66 -22.10 13.94
C ALA A 131 -0.65 -20.94 13.88
N ASP A 132 -0.93 -19.83 14.55
CA ASP A 132 -0.16 -18.58 14.42
C ASP A 132 1.17 -18.60 15.19
N ARG A 133 1.28 -19.46 16.23
CA ARG A 133 2.41 -19.45 17.19
C ARG A 133 3.13 -20.79 17.28
N SER A 134 2.96 -21.66 16.28
CA SER A 134 3.71 -22.91 16.19
C SER A 134 5.21 -22.60 16.08
N PRO A 135 6.07 -23.29 16.85
CA PRO A 135 7.51 -23.28 16.63
C PRO A 135 7.79 -23.67 15.18
N ARG A 136 8.68 -22.93 14.51
CA ARG A 136 9.06 -23.18 13.12
C ARG A 136 10.21 -24.18 13.01
N THR A 137 11.01 -24.29 14.07
CA THR A 137 12.09 -25.27 14.19
C THR A 137 12.02 -26.01 15.53
N PRO A 138 12.58 -27.24 15.63
CA PRO A 138 12.58 -28.01 16.88
C PRO A 138 13.33 -27.34 18.05
N GLU A 139 14.25 -26.42 17.75
CA GLU A 139 15.10 -25.74 18.72
C GLU A 139 14.46 -24.45 19.28
N GLU A 140 13.37 -23.98 18.67
CA GLU A 140 12.67 -22.76 19.09
C GLU A 140 11.85 -22.99 20.36
N GLU A 141 12.06 -22.16 21.38
CA GLU A 141 11.32 -22.27 22.65
C GLU A 141 9.81 -22.03 22.42
N PRO A 142 8.92 -22.99 22.77
CA PRO A 142 7.52 -22.86 22.44
C PRO A 142 6.83 -21.67 23.11
N HIS A 143 6.21 -20.82 22.31
CA HIS A 143 5.50 -19.64 22.81
C HIS A 143 4.42 -20.07 23.86
N PRO A 144 4.28 -19.38 25.01
CA PRO A 144 3.38 -19.81 26.09
C PRO A 144 1.92 -20.04 25.66
N ARG A 145 1.41 -19.22 24.73
CA ARG A 145 0.06 -19.39 24.13
C ARG A 145 -0.07 -20.60 23.22
N PHE A 146 1.00 -21.02 22.56
CA PHE A 146 1.03 -22.25 21.79
C PHE A 146 0.98 -23.45 22.73
N VAL A 147 1.80 -23.47 23.78
CA VAL A 147 1.78 -24.51 24.82
C VAL A 147 0.38 -24.67 25.41
N GLU A 148 -0.26 -23.54 25.74
CA GLU A 148 -1.63 -23.54 26.24
C GLU A 148 -2.64 -24.08 25.22
N ALA A 149 -2.53 -23.68 23.94
CA ALA A 149 -3.38 -24.21 22.87
C ALA A 149 -3.31 -25.73 22.81
N ILE A 150 -2.11 -26.30 22.80
CA ILE A 150 -1.91 -27.75 22.79
C ILE A 150 -2.51 -28.41 24.04
N GLN A 151 -2.31 -27.83 25.23
CA GLN A 151 -2.79 -28.40 26.49
C GLN A 151 -4.31 -28.33 26.66
N LYS A 152 -4.94 -27.25 26.19
CA LYS A 152 -6.35 -26.96 26.51
C LYS A 152 -7.31 -27.24 25.37
N LYS A 153 -6.86 -27.30 24.11
CA LYS A 153 -7.76 -27.45 22.94
C LYS A 153 -8.60 -28.72 23.01
N ALA A 154 -7.97 -29.88 23.22
CA ALA A 154 -8.67 -31.16 23.30
C ALA A 154 -9.63 -31.22 24.49
N TYR A 155 -9.25 -30.63 25.62
CA TYR A 155 -10.12 -30.55 26.80
C TYR A 155 -11.36 -29.69 26.53
N VAL A 156 -11.19 -28.51 25.91
CA VAL A 156 -12.31 -27.61 25.59
C VAL A 156 -13.23 -28.22 24.53
N GLU A 157 -12.68 -28.96 23.57
CA GLU A 157 -13.45 -29.73 22.57
C GLU A 157 -14.33 -30.78 23.24
N TYR A 158 -13.76 -31.58 24.15
CA TYR A 158 -14.52 -32.53 24.97
C TYR A 158 -15.65 -31.83 25.75
N LEU A 159 -15.38 -30.66 26.33
CA LEU A 159 -16.41 -29.89 27.04
C LEU A 159 -17.53 -29.41 26.11
N LEU A 160 -17.22 -29.04 24.87
CA LEU A 160 -18.22 -28.65 23.87
C LEU A 160 -19.08 -29.84 23.41
N ASP A 161 -18.48 -31.02 23.27
CA ASP A 161 -19.19 -32.25 22.91
C ASP A 161 -20.19 -32.67 23.99
N LEU A 162 -19.87 -32.50 25.27
CA LEU A 162 -20.82 -32.74 26.37
C LEU A 162 -22.11 -31.93 26.21
N PHE A 163 -22.04 -30.69 25.69
CA PHE A 163 -23.23 -29.87 25.44
C PHE A 163 -24.12 -30.36 24.28
N LEU A 164 -23.57 -31.18 23.38
CA LEU A 164 -24.28 -31.71 22.22
C LEU A 164 -24.93 -33.07 22.50
N TYR A 165 -24.34 -33.89 23.37
CA TYR A 165 -24.72 -35.29 23.53
C TYR A 165 -25.26 -35.68 24.92
N GLU A 166 -25.03 -34.90 25.98
CA GLU A 166 -25.50 -35.21 27.34
C GLU A 166 -26.94 -34.75 27.61
N SER A 167 -27.61 -35.36 28.61
CA SER A 167 -28.97 -35.00 28.98
C SER A 167 -29.05 -33.62 29.66
N GLU A 168 -30.23 -32.97 29.64
CA GLU A 168 -30.42 -31.68 30.33
C GLU A 168 -30.05 -31.72 31.82
N LYS A 169 -30.19 -32.88 32.48
CA LYS A 169 -29.88 -33.05 33.89
C LYS A 169 -28.36 -33.01 34.13
N GLU A 170 -27.59 -33.69 33.29
CA GLU A 170 -26.12 -33.67 33.32
C GLU A 170 -25.58 -32.29 32.98
N GLN A 171 -26.14 -31.64 31.95
CA GLN A 171 -25.77 -30.27 31.58
C GLN A 171 -26.00 -29.27 32.73
N LYS A 172 -27.12 -29.38 33.46
CA LYS A 172 -27.40 -28.52 34.63
C LYS A 172 -26.37 -28.71 35.75
N ALA A 173 -26.03 -29.96 36.07
CA ALA A 173 -25.03 -30.27 37.08
C ALA A 173 -23.65 -29.74 36.67
N TRP A 174 -23.28 -29.97 35.41
CA TRP A 174 -22.01 -29.50 34.84
C TRP A 174 -21.89 -27.97 34.89
N ILE A 175 -22.94 -27.24 34.45
CA ILE A 175 -22.97 -25.77 34.48
C ILE A 175 -22.76 -25.26 35.91
N ALA A 176 -23.44 -25.87 36.90
CA ALA A 176 -23.31 -25.47 38.30
C ALA A 176 -21.87 -25.65 38.82
N GLU A 177 -21.21 -26.74 38.44
CA GLU A 177 -19.82 -27.03 38.84
C GLU A 177 -18.79 -26.12 38.13
N HIS A 178 -19.00 -25.81 36.85
CA HIS A 178 -18.01 -25.12 36.01
C HIS A 178 -18.26 -23.62 35.84
N THR A 179 -19.23 -23.04 36.55
CA THR A 179 -19.58 -21.61 36.44
C THR A 179 -18.39 -20.68 36.71
N ALA A 180 -17.52 -21.02 37.67
CA ALA A 180 -16.34 -20.23 38.00
C ALA A 180 -15.30 -20.23 36.85
N GLU A 181 -15.03 -21.40 36.28
CA GLU A 181 -14.11 -21.56 35.15
C GLU A 181 -14.60 -20.80 33.92
N ILE A 182 -15.89 -20.94 33.59
CA ILE A 182 -16.52 -20.21 32.48
C ILE A 182 -16.42 -18.70 32.68
N THR A 183 -16.63 -18.23 33.90
CA THR A 183 -16.52 -16.79 34.22
C THR A 183 -15.08 -16.30 34.09
N HIS A 184 -14.10 -17.11 34.50
CA HIS A 184 -12.68 -16.80 34.31
C HIS A 184 -12.30 -16.74 32.83
N LEU A 185 -12.72 -17.73 32.03
CA LEU A 185 -12.50 -17.75 30.58
C LEU A 185 -13.15 -16.55 29.89
N GLU A 186 -14.39 -16.22 30.23
CA GLU A 186 -15.11 -15.08 29.68
C GLU A 186 -14.40 -13.75 29.99
N ARG A 187 -13.93 -13.56 31.23
CA ARG A 187 -13.15 -12.38 31.62
C ARG A 187 -11.84 -12.29 30.85
N ARG A 188 -11.16 -13.42 30.69
CA ARG A 188 -9.90 -13.50 29.97
C ARG A 188 -10.08 -13.21 28.47
N LEU A 189 -11.11 -13.76 27.84
CA LEU A 189 -11.51 -13.46 26.47
C LEU A 189 -11.80 -11.97 26.30
N LYS A 190 -12.48 -11.34 27.27
CA LYS A 190 -12.75 -9.90 27.27
C LYS A 190 -11.47 -9.06 27.32
N ILE A 191 -10.54 -9.37 28.23
CA ILE A 191 -9.23 -8.69 28.32
C ILE A 191 -8.45 -8.84 27.01
N MET A 192 -8.47 -10.01 26.39
CA MET A 192 -7.79 -10.25 25.11
C MET A 192 -8.47 -9.55 23.93
N ALA A 193 -9.78 -9.33 24.00
CA ALA A 193 -10.51 -8.54 23.02
C ALA A 193 -10.26 -7.03 23.17
N GLU A 194 -10.12 -6.55 24.41
CA GLU A 194 -9.77 -5.15 24.75
C GLU A 194 -8.30 -4.83 24.43
N ASN A 195 -7.41 -5.83 24.48
CA ASN A 195 -6.01 -5.71 24.04
C ASN A 195 -5.80 -5.86 22.51
N LYS A 196 -6.87 -5.83 21.70
CA LYS A 196 -6.71 -5.67 20.24
C LYS A 196 -6.41 -4.20 19.97
N PRO A 197 -5.36 -3.87 19.18
CA PRO A 197 -5.08 -2.48 18.84
C PRO A 197 -6.32 -1.89 18.17
N THR A 198 -6.77 -0.76 18.72
CA THR A 198 -7.87 0.06 18.19
C THR A 198 -7.57 0.45 16.75
N ASN A 199 -8.59 0.85 15.98
CA ASN A 199 -8.36 1.35 14.62
C ASN A 199 -7.35 2.52 14.61
N ARG A 200 -7.35 3.35 15.66
CA ARG A 200 -6.40 4.45 15.81
C ARG A 200 -4.96 3.96 16.01
N GLU A 201 -4.76 2.95 16.85
CA GLU A 201 -3.43 2.37 17.08
C GLU A 201 -2.91 1.63 15.84
N ARG A 202 -3.76 0.86 15.15
CA ARG A 202 -3.36 0.20 13.89
C ARG A 202 -3.00 1.20 12.80
N LEU A 203 -3.74 2.30 12.68
CA LEU A 203 -3.41 3.36 11.72
C LEU A 203 -2.09 4.03 12.08
N ARG A 204 -1.81 4.23 13.38
CA ARG A 204 -0.53 4.75 13.83
C ARG A 204 0.61 3.80 13.47
N GLU A 205 0.51 2.52 13.81
CA GLU A 205 1.51 1.50 13.44
C GLU A 205 1.77 1.44 11.92
N ILE A 206 0.72 1.52 11.11
CA ILE A 206 0.83 1.55 9.65
C ILE A 206 1.51 2.84 9.17
N THR A 207 1.18 3.98 9.78
CA THR A 207 1.79 5.27 9.42
C THR A 207 3.27 5.27 9.78
N ASP A 208 3.62 4.85 11.00
CA ASP A 208 5.01 4.72 11.45
C ASP A 208 5.80 3.76 10.52
N GLY A 209 5.17 2.66 10.09
CA GLY A 209 5.75 1.74 9.11
C GLY A 209 5.98 2.37 7.73
N ILE A 210 5.07 3.20 7.24
CA ILE A 210 5.25 3.96 5.98
C ILE A 210 6.42 4.95 6.12
N GLU A 211 6.49 5.68 7.23
CA GLU A 211 7.56 6.63 7.50
C GLU A 211 8.94 5.95 7.50
N GLN A 212 9.03 4.78 8.13
CA GLN A 212 10.24 3.96 8.12
C GLN A 212 10.57 3.44 6.71
N GLY A 213 9.56 2.94 5.99
CA GLY A 213 9.72 2.48 4.61
C GLY A 213 10.23 3.58 3.67
N ILE A 214 9.81 4.83 3.86
CA ILE A 214 10.33 5.98 3.10
C ILE A 214 11.80 6.26 3.45
N LYS A 215 12.19 6.18 4.72
CA LYS A 215 13.60 6.42 5.12
C LYS A 215 14.55 5.38 4.52
N GLU A 216 14.12 4.13 4.47
CA GLU A 216 14.91 3.01 3.91
C GLU A 216 14.85 2.95 2.38
N LEU A 217 14.03 3.79 1.74
CA LEU A 217 13.76 3.71 0.31
C LEU A 217 14.93 4.16 -0.55
N PHE A 218 15.69 5.16 -0.10
CA PHE A 218 16.64 5.91 -0.93
C PHE A 218 18.01 5.24 -1.10
N GLU A 219 18.01 3.91 -1.12
CA GLU A 219 19.07 3.10 -1.71
C GLU A 219 18.67 2.80 -3.17
N SER A 220 19.60 2.90 -4.13
CA SER A 220 19.29 2.91 -5.57
C SER A 220 18.39 1.75 -6.03
N GLU A 221 18.68 0.51 -5.60
CA GLU A 221 17.84 -0.65 -5.94
C GLU A 221 16.43 -0.58 -5.36
N LYS A 222 16.29 -0.20 -4.09
CA LYS A 222 15.00 -0.09 -3.41
C LYS A 222 14.15 1.01 -4.03
N TYR A 223 14.78 2.13 -4.37
CA TYR A 223 14.13 3.25 -5.04
C TYR A 223 13.59 2.85 -6.41
N MET A 224 14.38 2.20 -7.25
CA MET A 224 13.95 1.71 -8.57
C MET A 224 12.83 0.67 -8.48
N ARG A 225 12.92 -0.27 -7.51
CA ARG A 225 11.85 -1.24 -7.25
C ARG A 225 10.56 -0.55 -6.82
N TYR A 226 10.64 0.48 -5.98
CA TYR A 226 9.48 1.29 -5.62
C TYR A 226 8.91 2.05 -6.82
N LEU A 227 9.73 2.69 -7.64
CA LEU A 227 9.25 3.39 -8.85
C LEU A 227 8.59 2.41 -9.82
N SER A 228 9.07 1.17 -9.90
CA SER A 228 8.43 0.09 -10.67
C SER A 228 7.06 -0.30 -10.09
N VAL A 229 6.91 -0.42 -8.76
CA VAL A 229 5.58 -0.58 -8.12
C VAL A 229 4.69 0.63 -8.37
N MET A 230 5.24 1.84 -8.21
CA MET A 230 4.53 3.10 -8.39
C MET A 230 4.03 3.25 -9.83
N SER A 231 4.79 2.81 -10.84
CA SER A 231 4.34 2.83 -12.24
C SER A 231 3.03 2.05 -12.42
N ARG A 232 2.89 0.88 -11.78
CA ARG A 232 1.70 0.02 -11.87
C ARG A 232 0.55 0.51 -10.98
N PHE A 233 0.86 1.11 -9.84
CA PHE A 233 -0.12 1.60 -8.86
C PHE A 233 -0.21 3.13 -8.81
N HIS A 234 0.08 3.81 -9.92
CA HIS A 234 0.11 5.28 -10.03
C HIS A 234 -1.22 5.99 -9.73
N ARG A 235 -2.31 5.24 -9.60
CA ARG A 235 -3.64 5.73 -9.16
C ARG A 235 -3.88 5.62 -7.66
N TYR A 236 -3.01 4.91 -6.94
CA TYR A 236 -3.03 4.83 -5.48
C TYR A 236 -2.19 5.95 -4.88
N SER A 237 -2.53 6.37 -3.66
CA SER A 237 -1.71 7.33 -2.92
C SER A 237 -0.30 6.77 -2.68
N VAL A 238 0.68 7.66 -2.45
CA VAL A 238 2.05 7.27 -2.05
C VAL A 238 2.04 6.31 -0.86
N ASN A 239 1.15 6.54 0.11
CA ASN A 239 0.98 5.65 1.26
C ASN A 239 0.57 4.23 0.86
N ASN A 240 -0.46 4.10 0.03
CA ASN A 240 -0.92 2.79 -0.40
C ASN A 240 0.08 2.12 -1.35
N THR A 241 0.76 2.90 -2.19
CA THR A 241 1.84 2.41 -3.06
C THR A 241 3.02 1.89 -2.23
N MET A 242 3.44 2.63 -1.20
CA MET A 242 4.48 2.21 -0.25
C MET A 242 4.07 0.94 0.51
N LEU A 243 2.82 0.88 0.98
CA LEU A 243 2.31 -0.33 1.66
C LEU A 243 2.30 -1.55 0.74
N ILE A 244 1.94 -1.39 -0.52
CA ILE A 244 2.00 -2.48 -1.51
C ILE A 244 3.46 -2.88 -1.73
N TYR A 245 4.37 -1.92 -1.97
CA TYR A 245 5.79 -2.16 -2.14
C TYR A 245 6.40 -2.96 -0.98
N MET A 246 6.16 -2.55 0.27
CA MET A 246 6.70 -3.21 1.46
C MET A 246 6.17 -4.64 1.68
N GLN A 247 4.95 -4.94 1.21
CA GLN A 247 4.30 -6.23 1.45
C GLN A 247 4.41 -7.20 0.26
N LYS A 248 4.40 -6.67 -0.97
CA LYS A 248 4.41 -7.44 -2.22
C LYS A 248 4.95 -6.57 -3.39
N PRO A 249 6.28 -6.40 -3.51
CA PRO A 249 6.88 -5.54 -4.53
C PRO A 249 6.69 -6.06 -5.97
N ASP A 250 6.35 -7.33 -6.14
CA ASP A 250 6.02 -7.96 -7.42
C ASP A 250 4.53 -7.79 -7.79
N ALA A 251 3.69 -7.21 -6.94
CA ALA A 251 2.25 -7.06 -7.20
C ALA A 251 1.96 -6.30 -8.50
N THR A 252 1.04 -6.80 -9.31
CA THR A 252 0.70 -6.23 -10.62
C THR A 252 -0.71 -5.63 -10.65
N LEU A 253 -1.64 -6.22 -9.91
CA LEU A 253 -3.01 -5.74 -9.85
C LEU A 253 -3.65 -6.18 -8.53
N VAL A 254 -4.15 -5.22 -7.75
CA VAL A 254 -4.75 -5.51 -6.44
C VAL A 254 -6.23 -5.16 -6.39
N ALA A 255 -7.01 -6.01 -5.73
CA ALA A 255 -8.41 -5.74 -5.44
C ALA A 255 -8.86 -6.38 -4.11
N GLY A 256 -9.96 -5.87 -3.55
CA GLY A 256 -10.59 -6.48 -2.37
C GLY A 256 -11.21 -7.84 -2.71
N TYR A 257 -11.33 -8.71 -1.71
CA TYR A 257 -11.85 -10.09 -1.88
C TYR A 257 -13.17 -10.16 -2.66
N ASN A 258 -14.16 -9.36 -2.26
CA ASN A 258 -15.46 -9.33 -2.94
C ASN A 258 -15.35 -8.78 -4.36
N LYS A 259 -14.44 -7.84 -4.62
CA LYS A 259 -14.24 -7.31 -5.96
C LYS A 259 -13.70 -8.37 -6.91
N TRP A 260 -12.74 -9.19 -6.46
CA TRP A 260 -12.27 -10.35 -7.21
C TRP A 260 -13.41 -11.32 -7.53
N LYS A 261 -14.22 -11.65 -6.53
CA LYS A 261 -15.34 -12.59 -6.67
C LYS A 261 -16.44 -12.08 -7.57
N ASP A 262 -16.93 -10.87 -7.31
CA ASP A 262 -18.19 -10.37 -7.86
C ASP A 262 -18.00 -9.66 -9.21
N GLN A 263 -16.84 -9.03 -9.46
CA GLN A 263 -16.59 -8.29 -10.71
C GLN A 263 -15.69 -9.03 -11.69
N PHE A 264 -14.72 -9.79 -11.19
CA PHE A 264 -13.71 -10.45 -12.04
C PHE A 264 -13.92 -11.96 -12.14
N GLU A 265 -14.90 -12.53 -11.43
CA GLU A 265 -15.15 -13.98 -11.38
C GLU A 265 -13.88 -14.77 -10.99
N ARG A 266 -13.09 -14.22 -10.06
CA ARG A 266 -11.88 -14.82 -9.48
C ARG A 266 -12.04 -14.99 -7.98
N HIS A 267 -11.39 -15.99 -7.41
CA HIS A 267 -11.39 -16.25 -5.97
C HIS A 267 -9.96 -16.27 -5.45
N VAL A 268 -9.77 -15.75 -4.24
CA VAL A 268 -8.47 -15.79 -3.57
C VAL A 268 -8.15 -17.23 -3.19
N LYS A 269 -6.93 -17.68 -3.52
CA LYS A 269 -6.43 -19.03 -3.21
C LYS A 269 -6.40 -19.25 -1.70
N LYS A 270 -6.65 -20.49 -1.28
CA LYS A 270 -6.67 -20.84 0.15
C LYS A 270 -5.26 -20.72 0.74
N GLY A 271 -5.12 -19.95 1.82
CA GLY A 271 -3.83 -19.75 2.51
C GLY A 271 -3.13 -18.44 2.17
N GLU A 272 -3.60 -17.71 1.15
CA GLU A 272 -3.00 -16.44 0.75
C GLU A 272 -3.16 -15.33 1.80
N HIS A 273 -2.09 -14.55 1.97
CA HIS A 273 -2.08 -13.42 2.90
C HIS A 273 -2.44 -12.11 2.17
N GLY A 274 -3.44 -11.40 2.70
CA GLY A 274 -3.87 -10.13 2.12
C GLY A 274 -2.90 -8.97 2.41
N ILE A 275 -2.68 -8.13 1.41
CA ILE A 275 -1.94 -6.87 1.45
C ILE A 275 -2.80 -5.84 2.18
N THR A 276 -2.24 -5.17 3.18
CA THR A 276 -2.91 -4.12 3.95
C THR A 276 -2.82 -2.79 3.20
N ILE A 277 -3.95 -2.14 2.96
CA ILE A 277 -4.01 -0.76 2.45
C ILE A 277 -4.93 0.09 3.34
N ILE A 278 -4.82 1.41 3.23
CA ILE A 278 -5.68 2.36 3.92
C ILE A 278 -6.82 2.77 2.98
N ALA A 279 -8.06 2.53 3.38
CA ALA A 279 -9.24 2.90 2.61
C ALA A 279 -10.13 3.89 3.37
N PRO A 280 -10.74 4.88 2.67
CA PRO A 280 -11.73 5.76 3.27
C PRO A 280 -13.01 4.98 3.58
N THR A 281 -13.48 5.11 4.81
CA THR A 281 -14.80 4.71 5.28
C THR A 281 -15.43 5.86 6.04
N PRO A 282 -15.81 6.94 5.34
CA PRO A 282 -16.44 8.08 5.97
C PRO A 282 -17.74 7.66 6.66
N TYR A 283 -18.09 8.36 7.73
CA TYR A 283 -19.35 8.17 8.43
C TYR A 283 -20.07 9.51 8.53
N LYS A 284 -21.40 9.47 8.47
CA LYS A 284 -22.22 10.67 8.57
C LYS A 284 -22.46 11.02 10.03
N LYS A 285 -22.29 12.29 10.37
CA LYS A 285 -22.56 12.83 11.70
C LYS A 285 -23.43 14.07 11.57
N LYS A 286 -24.54 14.11 12.31
CA LYS A 286 -25.32 15.32 12.48
C LYS A 286 -24.63 16.24 13.47
N ILE A 287 -24.41 17.49 13.09
CA ILE A 287 -23.93 18.55 13.98
C ILE A 287 -24.93 19.70 13.99
N GLU A 288 -25.04 20.36 15.14
CA GLU A 288 -25.75 21.63 15.25
C GLU A 288 -24.78 22.75 14.90
N GLU A 289 -25.04 23.48 13.82
CA GLU A 289 -24.24 24.62 13.38
C GLU A 289 -25.06 25.90 13.53
N GLN A 290 -24.42 27.03 13.84
CA GLN A 290 -25.13 28.31 13.91
C GLN A 290 -25.61 28.67 12.51
N LYS A 291 -26.89 29.03 12.39
CA LYS A 291 -27.46 29.42 11.11
C LYS A 291 -26.92 30.80 10.76
N LEU A 292 -26.12 30.89 9.72
CA LEU A 292 -25.53 32.15 9.27
C LEU A 292 -26.39 32.78 8.18
N ASP A 293 -26.50 34.10 8.23
CA ASP A 293 -27.11 34.88 7.15
C ASP A 293 -26.30 34.71 5.85
N PRO A 294 -26.94 34.39 4.70
CA PRO A 294 -26.23 34.05 3.48
C PRO A 294 -25.29 35.14 2.96
N ASP A 295 -25.67 36.40 3.18
CA ASP A 295 -24.98 37.58 2.64
C ASP A 295 -23.96 38.13 3.62
N THR A 296 -24.28 38.14 4.92
CA THR A 296 -23.43 38.77 5.95
C THR A 296 -22.58 37.78 6.75
N LYS A 297 -22.84 36.47 6.62
CA LYS A 297 -22.22 35.40 7.44
C LYS A 297 -22.40 35.57 8.95
N ALA A 298 -23.26 36.49 9.40
CA ALA A 298 -23.54 36.72 10.81
C ALA A 298 -24.53 35.67 11.36
N PRO A 299 -24.45 35.28 12.64
CA PRO A 299 -25.41 34.36 13.24
C PRO A 299 -26.82 34.94 13.24
N ILE A 300 -27.77 34.20 12.66
CA ILE A 300 -29.20 34.55 12.68
C ILE A 300 -29.70 34.38 14.10
N LEU A 301 -30.24 35.44 14.67
CA LEU A 301 -30.87 35.44 15.98
C LEU A 301 -32.37 35.20 15.86
N ASP A 302 -32.94 34.45 16.79
CA ASP A 302 -34.37 34.27 16.93
C ASP A 302 -35.03 35.52 17.56
N LYS A 303 -36.35 35.46 17.74
CA LYS A 303 -37.14 36.58 18.28
C LYS A 303 -36.76 36.95 19.72
N ASP A 304 -36.05 36.08 20.43
CA ASP A 304 -35.61 36.27 21.81
C ASP A 304 -34.12 36.64 21.88
N GLY A 305 -33.47 36.87 20.74
CA GLY A 305 -32.06 37.26 20.64
C GLY A 305 -31.07 36.09 20.81
N LYS A 306 -31.53 34.84 20.71
CA LYS A 306 -30.69 33.64 20.82
C LYS A 306 -30.31 33.14 19.43
N ILE A 307 -29.09 32.62 19.29
CA ILE A 307 -28.57 32.12 18.02
C ILE A 307 -29.42 30.92 17.56
N VAL A 308 -29.97 31.02 16.35
CA VAL A 308 -30.67 29.93 15.67
C VAL A 308 -29.64 28.91 15.22
N THR A 309 -29.78 27.66 15.63
CA THR A 309 -28.97 26.54 15.13
C THR A 309 -29.73 25.76 14.07
N GLU A 310 -29.01 25.17 13.11
CA GLU A 310 -29.53 24.22 12.15
C GLU A 310 -28.82 22.87 12.26
N GLU A 311 -29.56 21.76 12.15
CA GLU A 311 -28.96 20.43 12.03
C GLU A 311 -28.40 20.26 10.63
N LYS A 312 -27.08 20.07 10.53
CA LYS A 312 -26.39 19.77 9.28
C LYS A 312 -25.75 18.39 9.36
N GLU A 313 -26.06 17.56 8.38
CA GLU A 313 -25.41 16.27 8.21
C GLU A 313 -24.06 16.49 7.53
N ILE A 314 -22.97 16.27 8.25
CA ILE A 314 -21.61 16.33 7.70
C ILE A 314 -21.04 14.92 7.55
N GLU A 315 -20.29 14.72 6.49
CA GLU A 315 -19.55 13.49 6.26
C GLU A 315 -18.17 13.61 6.90
N ILE A 316 -17.93 12.85 7.96
CA ILE A 316 -16.63 12.85 8.64
C ILE A 316 -15.71 11.85 7.93
N PRO A 317 -14.57 12.30 7.37
CA PRO A 317 -13.60 11.39 6.79
C PRO A 317 -13.02 10.50 7.88
N MET A 318 -13.17 9.19 7.71
CA MET A 318 -12.54 8.18 8.55
C MET A 318 -11.83 7.21 7.64
N PHE A 319 -10.65 6.77 8.03
CA PHE A 319 -9.89 5.77 7.31
C PHE A 319 -9.80 4.49 8.14
N ARG A 320 -9.70 3.35 7.46
CA ARG A 320 -9.43 2.08 8.14
C ARG A 320 -8.47 1.21 7.32
N PRO A 321 -7.66 0.37 7.99
CA PRO A 321 -6.89 -0.66 7.31
C PRO A 321 -7.84 -1.72 6.72
N VAL A 322 -7.69 -2.01 5.43
CA VAL A 322 -8.42 -3.06 4.73
C VAL A 322 -7.45 -4.02 4.03
N LYS A 323 -7.92 -5.20 3.67
CA LYS A 323 -7.14 -6.21 2.97
C LYS A 323 -7.51 -6.27 1.49
N VAL A 324 -6.49 -6.22 0.63
CA VAL A 324 -6.56 -6.48 -0.80
C VAL A 324 -5.64 -7.64 -1.16
N PHE A 325 -5.83 -8.20 -2.33
CA PHE A 325 -5.08 -9.35 -2.82
C PHE A 325 -4.61 -9.05 -4.24
N ASP A 326 -3.39 -9.46 -4.54
CA ASP A 326 -2.84 -9.39 -5.89
C ASP A 326 -3.45 -10.47 -6.80
N VAL A 327 -3.48 -10.24 -8.10
CA VAL A 327 -4.00 -11.19 -9.09
C VAL A 327 -3.32 -12.56 -9.01
N SER A 328 -2.00 -12.62 -8.74
CA SER A 328 -1.26 -13.89 -8.59
C SER A 328 -1.80 -14.77 -7.45
N GLN A 329 -2.45 -14.15 -6.46
CA GLN A 329 -3.07 -14.79 -5.30
C GLN A 329 -4.49 -15.28 -5.59
N THR A 330 -4.97 -15.19 -6.83
CA THR A 330 -6.33 -15.53 -7.22
C THR A 330 -6.37 -16.54 -8.35
N ASP A 331 -7.40 -17.40 -8.36
CA ASP A 331 -7.74 -18.30 -9.46
C ASP A 331 -9.10 -17.93 -10.04
N GLY A 332 -9.27 -18.11 -11.35
CA GLY A 332 -10.53 -17.82 -12.05
C GLY A 332 -10.30 -17.38 -13.49
N LYS A 333 -11.28 -16.67 -14.06
CA LYS A 333 -11.24 -16.24 -15.47
C LYS A 333 -10.01 -15.37 -15.75
N PRO A 334 -9.29 -15.60 -16.86
CA PRO A 334 -8.17 -14.74 -17.25
C PRO A 334 -8.67 -13.30 -17.36
N LEU A 335 -7.87 -12.38 -16.82
CA LEU A 335 -8.19 -10.95 -16.91
C LEU A 335 -7.90 -10.46 -18.33
N PRO A 336 -8.63 -9.44 -18.81
CA PRO A 336 -8.22 -8.72 -20.01
C PRO A 336 -6.79 -8.20 -19.81
N GLU A 337 -5.92 -8.37 -20.80
CA GLU A 337 -4.58 -7.78 -20.78
C GLU A 337 -4.72 -6.25 -20.71
N LEU A 338 -4.04 -5.62 -19.75
CA LEU A 338 -3.88 -4.17 -19.72
C LEU A 338 -3.01 -3.79 -20.92
N ALA A 339 -3.57 -2.96 -21.80
CA ALA A 339 -2.92 -2.51 -23.02
C ALA A 339 -1.74 -1.60 -22.68
N SER A 340 -0.52 -2.15 -22.63
CA SER A 340 0.76 -1.48 -22.91
C SER A 340 1.93 -2.24 -22.29
N SER A 341 2.29 -3.40 -22.86
CA SER A 341 3.66 -3.90 -22.68
C SER A 341 4.34 -3.81 -24.03
N LEU A 342 5.13 -2.74 -24.19
CA LEU A 342 5.99 -2.54 -25.34
C LEU A 342 7.30 -3.26 -25.03
N SER A 343 7.61 -4.38 -25.68
CA SER A 343 8.88 -5.10 -25.47
C SER A 343 9.94 -4.59 -26.44
N GLY A 344 11.03 -3.99 -25.92
CA GLY A 344 12.30 -3.73 -26.62
C GLY A 344 12.31 -2.61 -27.68
N ASN A 345 11.27 -2.53 -28.52
CA ASN A 345 11.02 -1.42 -29.44
C ASN A 345 9.87 -0.55 -28.89
N VAL A 346 9.63 0.62 -29.49
CA VAL A 346 8.42 1.42 -29.20
C VAL A 346 7.37 1.09 -30.29
N PRO A 347 6.43 0.13 -30.09
CA PRO A 347 5.36 -0.14 -31.02
C PRO A 347 4.62 1.13 -31.43
N ASN A 348 4.58 1.33 -32.75
CA ASN A 348 4.05 2.54 -33.35
C ASN A 348 4.75 3.80 -32.81
N TYR A 349 6.10 3.83 -32.81
CA TYR A 349 6.93 4.94 -32.35
C TYR A 349 6.38 6.31 -32.77
N GLU A 350 6.02 6.48 -34.04
CA GLU A 350 5.43 7.72 -34.55
C GLU A 350 4.08 8.09 -33.92
N ALA A 351 3.23 7.11 -33.61
CA ALA A 351 1.97 7.35 -32.91
C ALA A 351 2.24 7.66 -31.42
N PHE A 352 3.23 7.01 -30.81
CA PHE A 352 3.61 7.25 -29.42
C PHE A 352 4.26 8.63 -29.23
N MET A 353 5.19 9.02 -30.10
CA MET A 353 5.78 10.36 -30.12
C MET A 353 4.74 11.44 -30.36
N GLU A 354 3.75 11.19 -31.21
CA GLU A 354 2.61 12.10 -31.38
C GLU A 354 1.76 12.20 -30.09
N ALA A 355 1.55 11.10 -29.37
CA ALA A 355 0.88 11.13 -28.07
C ALA A 355 1.68 11.96 -27.06
N LEU A 356 3.01 11.83 -27.03
CA LEU A 356 3.88 12.67 -26.19
C LEU A 356 3.78 14.15 -26.55
N ARG A 357 3.77 14.50 -27.85
CA ARG A 357 3.55 15.88 -28.32
C ARG A 357 2.20 16.44 -27.89
N ARG A 358 1.13 15.65 -27.94
CA ARG A 358 -0.21 16.06 -27.47
C ARG A 358 -0.29 16.20 -25.95
N SER A 359 0.50 15.43 -25.20
CA SER A 359 0.58 15.48 -23.73
C SER A 359 1.53 16.58 -23.19
N ALA A 360 2.44 17.08 -24.01
CA ALA A 360 3.42 18.09 -23.63
C ALA A 360 2.77 19.47 -23.44
N PRO A 361 3.09 20.21 -22.35
CA PRO A 361 2.60 21.57 -22.14
C PRO A 361 3.12 22.58 -23.18
N VAL A 362 4.27 22.28 -23.79
CA VAL A 362 5.00 23.16 -24.70
C VAL A 362 5.44 22.38 -25.95
N PRO A 363 5.70 23.04 -27.09
CA PRO A 363 6.14 22.39 -28.31
C PRO A 363 7.46 21.63 -28.13
N ILE A 364 7.56 20.47 -28.77
CA ILE A 364 8.79 19.65 -28.82
C ILE A 364 9.47 19.85 -30.19
N THR A 365 10.75 20.18 -30.18
CA THR A 365 11.60 20.35 -31.36
C THR A 365 12.81 19.43 -31.32
N PHE A 366 13.33 19.05 -32.48
CA PHE A 366 14.55 18.25 -32.59
C PHE A 366 15.72 19.12 -33.05
N GLU A 367 16.81 19.15 -32.29
CA GLU A 367 17.97 20.02 -32.51
C GLU A 367 19.29 19.23 -32.53
N ALA A 368 20.30 19.77 -33.19
CA ALA A 368 21.66 19.22 -33.11
C ALA A 368 22.29 19.64 -31.76
N MET A 369 22.76 18.67 -30.98
CA MET A 369 23.22 18.86 -29.60
C MET A 369 24.48 18.03 -29.34
N ALA A 370 25.21 18.34 -28.27
CA ALA A 370 26.38 17.58 -27.85
C ALA A 370 26.01 16.14 -27.42
N VAL A 371 26.97 15.21 -27.50
CA VAL A 371 26.69 13.77 -27.31
C VAL A 371 26.24 13.41 -25.89
N ASP A 372 26.61 14.24 -24.93
CA ASP A 372 26.30 14.13 -23.50
C ASP A 372 24.97 14.83 -23.10
N THR A 373 24.25 15.41 -24.06
CA THR A 373 23.02 16.15 -23.80
C THR A 373 21.87 15.58 -24.63
N ASP A 374 20.95 14.86 -23.98
CA ASP A 374 19.82 14.22 -24.66
C ASP A 374 18.67 15.21 -24.98
N GLY A 375 18.50 16.23 -24.14
CA GLY A 375 17.47 17.25 -24.31
C GLY A 375 17.58 18.38 -23.30
N TYR A 376 16.74 19.40 -23.46
CA TYR A 376 16.48 20.41 -22.44
C TYR A 376 15.10 21.06 -22.61
N PHE A 377 14.49 21.44 -21.49
CA PHE A 377 13.37 22.38 -21.44
C PHE A 377 13.88 23.83 -21.34
N SER A 378 13.35 24.72 -22.17
CA SER A 378 13.60 26.17 -22.10
C SER A 378 12.38 26.91 -21.57
N ALA A 379 12.45 27.37 -20.33
CA ALA A 379 11.40 28.19 -19.72
C ALA A 379 11.24 29.57 -20.40
N ASP A 380 12.32 30.12 -20.95
CA ASP A 380 12.30 31.41 -21.64
C ASP A 380 11.54 31.35 -22.95
N HIS A 381 11.83 30.32 -23.76
CA HIS A 381 11.22 30.12 -25.06
C HIS A 381 9.97 29.24 -25.02
N GLN A 382 9.63 28.68 -23.86
CA GLN A 382 8.51 27.75 -23.67
C GLN A 382 8.53 26.65 -24.74
N LYS A 383 9.65 25.92 -24.83
CA LYS A 383 9.85 24.79 -25.75
C LYS A 383 10.67 23.68 -25.09
N ILE A 384 10.51 22.46 -25.59
CA ILE A 384 11.36 21.31 -25.30
C ILE A 384 12.21 21.03 -26.53
N ALA A 385 13.54 20.94 -26.37
CA ALA A 385 14.46 20.55 -27.43
C ALA A 385 15.04 19.16 -27.12
N ILE A 386 14.98 18.26 -28.10
CA ILE A 386 15.50 16.89 -28.01
C ILE A 386 16.60 16.69 -29.06
N ARG A 387 17.66 15.98 -28.70
CA ARG A 387 18.79 15.73 -29.58
C ARG A 387 18.39 14.85 -30.77
N GLN A 388 18.82 15.25 -31.97
CA GLN A 388 18.66 14.46 -33.19
C GLN A 388 19.57 13.22 -33.20
N GLY A 389 19.08 12.12 -33.77
CA GLY A 389 19.89 10.91 -34.03
C GLY A 389 20.08 9.96 -32.85
N MET A 390 19.31 10.12 -31.77
CA MET A 390 19.27 9.14 -30.67
C MET A 390 18.39 7.93 -31.03
N SER A 391 18.56 6.81 -30.31
CA SER A 391 17.64 5.66 -30.44
C SER A 391 16.20 6.03 -30.06
N GLU A 392 15.23 5.23 -30.49
CA GLU A 392 13.80 5.46 -30.15
C GLU A 392 13.58 5.48 -28.63
N VAL A 393 14.18 4.53 -27.90
CA VAL A 393 14.09 4.41 -26.45
C VAL A 393 14.70 5.63 -25.74
N GLN A 394 15.91 6.04 -26.13
CA GLN A 394 16.55 7.23 -25.57
C GLN A 394 15.74 8.49 -25.87
N THR A 395 15.22 8.63 -27.09
CA THR A 395 14.41 9.76 -27.50
C THR A 395 13.13 9.87 -26.68
N VAL A 396 12.42 8.76 -26.47
CA VAL A 396 11.21 8.74 -25.64
C VAL A 396 11.56 9.08 -24.19
N SER A 397 12.58 8.45 -23.60
CA SER A 397 13.01 8.71 -22.23
C SER A 397 13.36 10.18 -22.02
N ALA A 398 14.17 10.76 -22.90
CA ALA A 398 14.54 12.16 -22.87
C ALA A 398 13.31 13.07 -23.03
N THR A 399 12.40 12.73 -23.96
CA THR A 399 11.18 13.52 -24.17
C THR A 399 10.29 13.53 -22.92
N VAL A 400 10.10 12.39 -22.27
CA VAL A 400 9.31 12.29 -21.04
C VAL A 400 9.96 13.06 -19.89
N HIS A 401 11.29 12.97 -19.77
CA HIS A 401 12.09 13.75 -18.81
C HIS A 401 11.90 15.26 -18.99
N GLU A 402 12.02 15.76 -20.22
CA GLU A 402 11.84 17.18 -20.49
C GLU A 402 10.38 17.65 -20.35
N ILE A 403 9.40 16.77 -20.63
CA ILE A 403 7.99 17.04 -20.32
C ILE A 403 7.82 17.19 -18.80
N ALA A 404 8.45 16.34 -17.99
CA ALA A 404 8.41 16.45 -16.53
C ALA A 404 8.97 17.80 -16.06
N HIS A 405 10.14 18.22 -16.58
CA HIS A 405 10.71 19.54 -16.34
C HIS A 405 9.73 20.67 -16.71
N SER A 406 9.12 20.65 -17.89
CA SER A 406 8.17 21.69 -18.29
C SER A 406 6.89 21.74 -17.43
N LYS A 407 6.46 20.61 -16.88
CA LYS A 407 5.27 20.53 -16.01
C LYS A 407 5.59 21.06 -14.60
N LEU A 408 6.74 20.69 -14.05
CA LEU A 408 7.09 20.91 -12.64
C LEU A 408 8.02 22.10 -12.40
N HIS A 409 9.02 22.29 -13.25
CA HIS A 409 10.21 23.12 -12.99
C HIS A 409 10.27 24.32 -13.92
N ASP A 410 9.13 24.95 -14.20
CA ASP A 410 9.09 26.24 -14.91
C ASP A 410 9.22 27.40 -13.89
N PRO A 411 10.37 28.10 -13.84
CA PRO A 411 10.61 29.23 -12.94
C PRO A 411 9.48 30.28 -12.98
N LYS A 412 8.84 30.48 -14.14
CA LYS A 412 7.76 31.45 -14.31
C LYS A 412 6.47 31.07 -13.58
N LYS A 413 6.28 29.78 -13.25
CA LYS A 413 5.14 29.34 -12.42
C LYS A 413 5.36 29.59 -10.93
N TYR A 414 6.61 29.65 -10.48
CA TYR A 414 6.97 29.87 -9.09
C TYR A 414 6.80 31.33 -8.66
N GLU A 415 6.95 32.29 -9.58
CA GLU A 415 6.62 33.72 -9.34
C GLU A 415 5.14 33.97 -9.02
N MET A 416 4.24 32.97 -9.18
CA MET A 416 2.79 33.08 -8.93
C MET A 416 2.30 32.27 -7.71
N LEU A 417 3.19 31.69 -6.90
CA LEU A 417 2.79 30.95 -5.69
C LEU A 417 2.33 31.90 -4.57
N PRO A 418 1.37 31.48 -3.73
CA PRO A 418 0.89 32.32 -2.65
C PRO A 418 1.98 32.67 -1.64
N SER A 419 2.37 33.95 -1.65
CA SER A 419 3.42 34.53 -0.81
C SER A 419 2.85 35.37 0.35
N TRP A 420 1.53 35.41 0.49
CA TRP A 420 0.83 36.20 1.50
C TRP A 420 -0.07 35.34 2.36
N LYS A 421 -0.13 35.67 3.65
CA LYS A 421 -1.00 35.03 4.63
C LYS A 421 -1.71 36.06 5.49
N VAL A 422 -2.81 35.61 6.10
CA VAL A 422 -3.55 36.37 7.10
C VAL A 422 -3.28 35.74 8.46
N VAL A 423 -2.93 36.57 9.43
CA VAL A 423 -2.65 36.20 10.83
C VAL A 423 -3.62 36.90 11.77
N GLN A 424 -3.91 36.27 12.90
CA GLN A 424 -4.53 36.92 14.05
C GLN A 424 -3.44 37.61 14.87
N GLU A 425 -3.51 38.93 15.01
CA GLU A 425 -2.57 39.73 15.79
C GLU A 425 -3.27 40.33 17.01
N SER A 426 -2.71 40.10 18.20
CA SER A 426 -3.18 40.73 19.44
C SER A 426 -2.58 42.13 19.60
N GLU A 427 -3.24 43.00 20.37
CA GLU A 427 -2.66 44.30 20.78
C GLU A 427 -1.33 44.17 21.54
N GLY A 428 -1.07 42.98 22.11
CA GLY A 428 0.22 42.63 22.74
C GLY A 428 1.30 42.17 21.77
N GLY A 429 1.05 42.14 20.45
CA GLY A 429 1.99 41.74 19.41
C GLY A 429 2.15 40.22 19.21
N THR A 430 1.26 39.41 19.77
CA THR A 430 1.26 37.95 19.54
C THR A 430 0.53 37.65 18.25
N LYS A 431 1.12 36.81 17.40
CA LYS A 431 0.57 36.46 16.08
C LYS A 431 0.30 34.96 15.96
N HIS A 432 -0.82 34.60 15.33
CA HIS A 432 -1.18 33.22 14.99
C HIS A 432 -1.65 33.11 13.53
N ASP A 433 -1.22 32.06 12.84
CA ASP A 433 -1.66 31.82 11.45
C ASP A 433 -3.17 31.56 11.41
N PHE A 434 -3.87 32.32 10.56
CA PHE A 434 -5.33 32.24 10.40
C PHE A 434 -5.71 31.60 9.08
N LYS A 435 -5.11 32.10 8.00
CA LYS A 435 -5.30 31.54 6.66
C LYS A 435 -4.04 31.74 5.83
N LEU A 436 -3.57 30.63 5.27
CA LEU A 436 -2.46 30.55 4.34
C LEU A 436 -3.06 30.55 2.92
N ASP A 437 -2.27 30.86 1.89
CA ASP A 437 -2.61 30.68 0.47
C ASP A 437 -3.13 31.91 -0.33
N PHE A 438 -2.63 33.13 -0.10
CA PHE A 438 -2.93 34.29 -0.97
C PHE A 438 -1.81 34.57 -1.97
N ALA A 439 -2.16 34.67 -3.26
CA ALA A 439 -1.23 34.96 -4.35
C ALA A 439 -0.68 36.39 -4.30
N THR A 440 -1.46 37.33 -3.76
CA THR A 440 -1.08 38.75 -3.65
C THR A 440 -1.50 39.35 -2.31
N GLU A 441 -0.77 40.38 -1.86
CA GLU A 441 -1.12 41.19 -0.68
C GLU A 441 -2.58 41.65 -0.72
N LYS A 442 -2.98 42.17 -1.88
CA LYS A 442 -4.31 42.73 -2.10
C LYS A 442 -5.44 41.71 -1.92
N GLU A 443 -5.22 40.45 -2.30
CA GLU A 443 -6.20 39.38 -2.06
C GLU A 443 -6.30 39.02 -0.57
N ALA A 444 -5.16 39.01 0.14
CA ALA A 444 -5.12 38.80 1.58
C ALA A 444 -5.78 39.96 2.35
N GLU A 445 -5.53 41.20 1.93
CA GLU A 445 -6.15 42.42 2.48
C GLU A 445 -7.66 42.42 2.24
N GLN A 446 -8.10 42.09 1.02
CA GLN A 446 -9.52 42.00 0.70
C GLN A 446 -10.19 40.94 1.57
N PHE A 447 -9.58 39.76 1.73
CA PHE A 447 -10.11 38.72 2.61
C PHE A 447 -10.18 39.16 4.07
N ALA A 448 -9.12 39.79 4.60
CA ALA A 448 -9.09 40.28 5.98
C ALA A 448 -10.16 41.37 6.21
N SER A 449 -10.33 42.26 5.23
CA SER A 449 -11.35 43.32 5.26
C SER A 449 -12.78 42.77 5.16
N ASP A 450 -13.02 41.79 4.29
CA ASP A 450 -14.34 41.20 4.08
C ASP A 450 -14.81 40.39 5.32
N MET A 451 -13.86 39.84 6.07
CA MET A 451 -14.15 39.05 7.28
C MET A 451 -14.55 39.91 8.48
N ASP A 452 -14.13 41.19 8.52
CA ASP A 452 -14.28 42.15 9.64
C ASP A 452 -14.13 41.52 11.04
N TRP A 453 -13.16 40.60 11.16
CA TRP A 453 -13.05 39.73 12.33
C TRP A 453 -12.31 40.44 13.47
N ARG A 454 -12.95 40.49 14.65
CA ARG A 454 -12.38 40.98 15.89
C ARG A 454 -12.81 40.12 17.06
N TYR A 455 -11.88 39.86 17.98
CA TYR A 455 -12.11 39.05 19.18
C TYR A 455 -11.40 39.67 20.36
N VAL A 456 -12.04 39.70 21.53
CA VAL A 456 -11.39 40.11 22.79
C VAL A 456 -11.31 38.88 23.69
N ASP A 457 -10.10 38.50 24.09
CA ASP A 457 -9.89 37.29 24.88
C ASP A 457 -10.22 37.46 26.37
N GLU A 458 -10.15 36.36 27.12
CA GLU A 458 -10.40 36.35 28.58
C GLU A 458 -9.44 37.26 29.37
N ASN A 459 -8.31 37.65 28.78
CA ASN A 459 -7.32 38.56 29.35
C ASN A 459 -7.49 40.01 28.87
N GLN A 460 -8.58 40.34 28.17
CA GLN A 460 -8.90 41.66 27.61
C GLN A 460 -7.98 42.14 26.48
N PHE A 461 -7.25 41.25 25.80
CA PHE A 461 -6.53 41.62 24.59
C PHE A 461 -7.46 41.60 23.38
N GLU A 462 -7.48 42.70 22.62
CA GLU A 462 -8.14 42.72 21.31
C GLU A 462 -7.25 42.04 20.26
N TRP A 463 -7.85 41.15 19.48
CA TRP A 463 -7.26 40.42 18.38
C TRP A 463 -7.93 40.87 17.07
N ARG A 464 -7.11 41.17 16.06
CA ARG A 464 -7.55 41.57 14.71
C ARG A 464 -6.84 40.76 13.65
N LEU A 465 -7.42 40.69 12.46
CA LEU A 465 -6.72 40.11 11.31
C LEU A 465 -5.71 41.11 10.75
N ALA A 466 -4.49 40.64 10.52
CA ALA A 466 -3.43 41.37 9.85
C ALA A 466 -2.91 40.54 8.68
N VAL A 467 -2.39 41.23 7.66
CA VAL A 467 -1.77 40.62 6.49
C VAL A 467 -0.26 40.66 6.67
N GLU A 468 0.42 39.55 6.39
CA GLU A 468 1.87 39.52 6.33
C GLU A 468 2.35 38.60 5.21
N GLU A 469 3.55 38.87 4.70
CA GLU A 469 4.24 37.97 3.78
C GLU A 469 4.54 36.64 4.50
N ASP A 470 4.37 35.52 3.81
CA ASP A 470 4.78 34.20 4.29
C ASP A 470 6.22 33.92 3.83
N PRO A 471 7.24 34.08 4.69
CA PRO A 471 8.63 33.83 4.33
C PRO A 471 8.93 32.33 4.11
N THR A 472 7.98 31.43 4.39
CA THR A 472 8.10 30.01 4.07
C THR A 472 7.68 29.67 2.64
N ALA A 473 6.91 30.53 1.97
CA ALA A 473 6.51 30.38 0.57
C ALA A 473 7.72 30.50 -0.38
N GLU A 474 8.62 31.47 -0.16
CA GLU A 474 9.86 31.64 -0.93
C GLU A 474 10.78 30.41 -0.86
N LYS A 475 10.84 29.74 0.30
CA LYS A 475 11.68 28.55 0.51
C LYS A 475 11.07 27.26 -0.05
N GLN A 476 9.74 27.19 -0.17
CA GLN A 476 9.05 26.04 -0.77
C GLN A 476 9.05 26.12 -2.31
N ALA A 477 9.17 27.31 -2.87
CA ALA A 477 9.12 27.55 -4.30
C ALA A 477 10.43 27.16 -5.03
N ILE A 478 11.60 27.48 -4.51
CA ILE A 478 12.86 27.22 -5.24
C ILE A 478 13.44 25.86 -4.82
N LYS A 479 13.04 24.80 -5.52
CA LYS A 479 13.69 23.50 -5.40
C LYS A 479 15.15 23.62 -5.88
N ASN A 480 16.07 22.93 -5.20
CA ASN A 480 17.43 22.86 -5.73
C ASN A 480 17.44 22.00 -7.00
N ARG A 481 18.33 22.32 -7.95
CA ARG A 481 18.44 21.60 -9.22
C ARG A 481 18.52 20.09 -9.05
N HIS A 482 19.24 19.59 -8.04
CA HIS A 482 19.30 18.15 -7.76
C HIS A 482 17.92 17.52 -7.46
N THR A 483 17.02 18.20 -6.74
CA THR A 483 15.66 17.71 -6.50
C THR A 483 14.82 17.75 -7.77
N GLU A 484 15.01 18.77 -8.60
CA GLU A 484 14.32 18.86 -9.90
C GLU A 484 14.71 17.71 -10.82
N GLU A 485 16.01 17.41 -10.94
CA GLU A 485 16.48 16.27 -11.74
C GLU A 485 16.00 14.93 -11.16
N VAL A 486 16.07 14.71 -9.83
CA VAL A 486 15.53 13.48 -9.21
C VAL A 486 14.06 13.29 -9.54
N GLU A 487 13.25 14.34 -9.43
CA GLU A 487 11.82 14.27 -9.73
C GLU A 487 11.57 13.97 -11.21
N ALA A 488 12.23 14.70 -12.12
CA ALA A 488 12.11 14.51 -13.56
C ALA A 488 12.55 13.10 -14.01
N GLU A 489 13.71 12.63 -13.55
CA GLU A 489 14.23 11.30 -13.85
C GLU A 489 13.30 10.21 -13.32
N SER A 490 12.80 10.36 -12.08
CA SER A 490 11.87 9.40 -11.46
C SER A 490 10.55 9.30 -12.22
N ILE A 491 10.04 10.44 -12.70
CA ILE A 491 8.84 10.49 -13.54
C ILE A 491 9.11 9.81 -14.88
N SER A 492 10.25 10.12 -15.52
CA SER A 492 10.64 9.48 -16.78
C SER A 492 10.73 7.97 -16.66
N TYR A 493 11.45 7.48 -15.65
CA TYR A 493 11.57 6.06 -15.36
C TYR A 493 10.20 5.40 -15.11
N ALA A 494 9.35 6.00 -14.27
CA ALA A 494 8.05 5.41 -13.95
C ALA A 494 7.10 5.37 -15.16
N VAL A 495 7.08 6.41 -15.99
CA VAL A 495 6.27 6.48 -17.22
C VAL A 495 6.79 5.48 -18.25
N CYS A 496 8.10 5.44 -18.49
CA CYS A 496 8.70 4.47 -19.42
C CYS A 496 8.42 3.03 -18.96
N LYS A 497 8.62 2.74 -17.67
CA LYS A 497 8.33 1.42 -17.09
C LYS A 497 6.86 1.01 -17.25
N TYR A 498 5.92 1.96 -17.09
CA TYR A 498 4.49 1.69 -17.29
C TYR A 498 4.19 1.24 -18.73
N PHE A 499 4.81 1.88 -19.71
CA PHE A 499 4.65 1.52 -21.12
C PHE A 499 5.51 0.32 -21.54
N GLY A 500 6.33 -0.25 -20.65
CA GLY A 500 7.24 -1.36 -20.97
C GLY A 500 8.55 -0.94 -21.63
N ILE A 501 8.80 0.36 -21.75
CA ILE A 501 10.03 0.89 -22.35
C ILE A 501 11.18 0.70 -21.36
N GLU A 502 12.12 -0.17 -21.69
CA GLU A 502 13.27 -0.48 -20.85
C GLU A 502 14.32 0.63 -20.95
N THR A 503 14.30 1.52 -19.97
CA THR A 503 15.38 2.47 -19.73
C THR A 503 16.48 1.79 -18.91
N GLY A 504 17.75 2.00 -19.26
CA GLY A 504 18.90 1.34 -18.60
C GLY A 504 18.91 1.49 -17.07
N GLU A 505 19.50 0.52 -16.37
CA GLU A 505 19.37 0.38 -14.91
C GLU A 505 20.18 1.38 -14.06
N ASN A 506 20.96 2.28 -14.68
CA ASN A 506 21.94 3.11 -13.97
C ASN A 506 21.47 4.55 -13.67
N SER A 507 20.17 4.86 -13.75
CA SER A 507 19.68 6.24 -13.67
C SER A 507 19.76 6.88 -12.27
N PHE A 508 19.86 6.13 -11.17
CA PHE A 508 19.71 6.71 -9.81
C PHE A 508 20.90 6.50 -8.87
N GLY A 509 22.12 6.33 -9.38
CA GLY A 509 23.33 6.11 -8.55
C GLY A 509 23.59 7.20 -7.49
N TYR A 510 23.03 8.39 -7.66
CA TYR A 510 23.16 9.54 -6.77
C TYR A 510 21.97 9.71 -5.80
N ILE A 511 20.99 8.82 -5.79
CA ILE A 511 19.77 8.99 -4.96
C ILE A 511 20.08 8.95 -3.45
N ALA A 512 21.04 8.12 -3.05
CA ALA A 512 21.46 8.00 -1.66
C ALA A 512 22.07 9.31 -1.15
N SER A 513 22.96 9.94 -1.93
CA SER A 513 23.55 11.23 -1.60
C SER A 513 22.53 12.37 -1.65
N TRP A 514 21.58 12.34 -2.60
CA TRP A 514 20.49 13.31 -2.66
C TRP A 514 19.57 13.26 -1.42
N SER A 515 19.28 12.06 -0.92
CA SER A 515 18.41 11.88 0.24
C SER A 515 19.07 12.26 1.57
N GLN A 516 20.41 12.29 1.60
CA GLN A 516 21.17 12.54 2.81
C GLN A 516 20.91 13.94 3.38
N GLY A 517 20.47 14.00 4.63
CA GLY A 517 20.20 15.26 5.33
C GLY A 517 18.85 15.91 4.99
N LYS A 518 18.01 15.28 4.17
CA LYS A 518 16.63 15.73 3.95
C LYS A 518 15.69 15.25 5.05
N GLU A 519 14.76 16.11 5.43
CA GLU A 519 13.67 15.76 6.34
C GLU A 519 12.68 14.80 5.67
N LEU A 520 12.06 13.92 6.46
CA LEU A 520 11.07 12.95 5.95
C LEU A 520 9.93 13.64 5.19
N LYS A 521 9.52 14.83 5.64
CA LYS A 521 8.47 15.63 5.00
C LYS A 521 8.87 16.04 3.58
N GLU A 522 10.14 16.37 3.33
CA GLU A 522 10.64 16.74 2.00
C GLU A 522 10.69 15.53 1.07
N LEU A 523 11.24 14.41 1.55
CA LEU A 523 11.30 13.16 0.79
C LEU A 523 9.90 12.70 0.38
N ARG A 524 8.96 12.75 1.33
CA ARG A 524 7.56 12.42 1.08
C ARG A 524 6.91 13.35 0.06
N ALA A 525 7.13 14.66 0.15
CA ALA A 525 6.58 15.63 -0.79
C ALA A 525 7.09 15.40 -2.23
N SER A 526 8.36 15.00 -2.37
CA SER A 526 8.94 14.64 -3.66
C SER A 526 8.28 13.38 -4.23
N LEU A 527 8.11 12.32 -3.43
CA LEU A 527 7.38 11.10 -3.84
C LEU A 527 5.92 11.40 -4.25
N GLU A 528 5.23 12.29 -3.54
CA GLU A 528 3.86 12.71 -3.89
C GLU A 528 3.83 13.48 -5.23
N THR A 529 4.81 14.35 -5.47
CA THR A 529 4.98 15.07 -6.73
C THR A 529 5.23 14.09 -7.89
N ILE A 530 6.17 13.16 -7.71
CA ILE A 530 6.52 12.12 -8.69
C ILE A 530 5.29 11.26 -9.01
N ASN A 531 4.61 10.73 -7.99
CA ASN A 531 3.46 9.84 -8.16
C ASN A 531 2.30 10.55 -8.91
N LYS A 532 1.94 11.76 -8.47
CA LYS A 532 0.85 12.55 -9.08
C LYS A 532 1.17 12.92 -10.54
N THR A 533 2.39 13.36 -10.80
CA THR A 533 2.81 13.81 -12.14
C THR A 533 2.93 12.64 -13.09
N SER A 534 3.55 11.54 -12.67
CA SER A 534 3.61 10.28 -13.43
C SER A 534 2.21 9.79 -13.75
N GLY A 535 1.31 9.74 -12.76
CA GLY A 535 -0.05 9.25 -12.97
C GLY A 535 -0.89 10.11 -13.92
N THR A 536 -0.69 11.43 -13.90
CA THR A 536 -1.31 12.36 -14.85
C THR A 536 -0.75 12.15 -16.25
N LEU A 537 0.59 12.10 -16.39
CA LEU A 537 1.25 11.95 -17.66
C LEU A 537 0.95 10.60 -18.32
N ILE A 538 0.96 9.50 -17.57
CA ILE A 538 0.51 8.18 -18.02
C ILE A 538 -0.92 8.26 -18.57
N SER A 539 -1.84 8.87 -17.82
CA SER A 539 -3.26 8.95 -18.22
C SER A 539 -3.46 9.80 -19.48
N ASP A 540 -2.71 10.90 -19.61
CA ASP A 540 -2.75 11.77 -20.80
C ASP A 540 -2.18 11.07 -22.03
N ILE A 541 -1.02 10.41 -21.90
CA ILE A 541 -0.40 9.63 -22.99
C ILE A 541 -1.32 8.49 -23.42
N GLU A 542 -1.86 7.71 -22.48
CA GLU A 542 -2.80 6.63 -22.79
C GLU A 542 -4.02 7.13 -23.56
N ARG A 543 -4.60 8.26 -23.15
CA ARG A 543 -5.76 8.86 -23.82
C ARG A 543 -5.41 9.25 -25.24
N HIS A 544 -4.34 10.01 -25.44
CA HIS A 544 -3.94 10.48 -26.76
C HIS A 544 -3.48 9.35 -27.67
N TYR A 545 -2.75 8.35 -27.14
CA TYR A 545 -2.34 7.18 -27.91
C TYR A 545 -3.55 6.39 -28.41
N LYS A 546 -4.56 6.16 -27.56
CA LYS A 546 -5.82 5.50 -27.97
C LYS A 546 -6.57 6.27 -29.05
N GLU A 547 -6.61 7.60 -28.95
CA GLU A 547 -7.20 8.47 -29.97
C GLU A 547 -6.46 8.37 -31.31
N ILE A 548 -5.13 8.45 -31.29
CA ILE A 548 -4.28 8.36 -32.49
C ILE A 548 -4.39 6.99 -33.16
N CYS A 549 -4.36 5.91 -32.38
CA CYS A 549 -4.53 4.56 -32.92
C CYS A 549 -5.88 4.42 -33.63
N LYS A 550 -6.95 4.99 -33.05
CA LYS A 550 -8.27 5.03 -33.68
C LYS A 550 -8.31 5.88 -34.95
N GLU A 551 -7.66 7.05 -34.95
CA GLU A 551 -7.55 7.95 -36.12
C GLU A 551 -6.80 7.28 -37.29
N ARG A 552 -5.75 6.51 -36.98
CA ARG A 552 -4.84 5.89 -37.96
C ARG A 552 -5.21 4.44 -38.30
N GLY A 553 -6.24 3.87 -37.67
CA GLY A 553 -6.62 2.47 -37.87
C GLY A 553 -5.57 1.47 -37.38
N ILE A 554 -4.75 1.86 -36.40
CA ILE A 554 -3.72 1.02 -35.77
C ILE A 554 -4.41 0.19 -34.69
N ASP A 555 -4.18 -1.12 -34.68
CA ASP A 555 -4.57 -1.96 -33.55
C ASP A 555 -3.55 -1.78 -32.41
N PRO A 556 -3.94 -1.17 -31.27
CA PRO A 556 -3.03 -0.97 -30.14
C PRO A 556 -2.62 -2.29 -29.45
N HIS A 557 -3.22 -3.42 -29.83
CA HIS A 557 -2.96 -4.75 -29.28
C HIS A 557 -2.23 -5.69 -30.25
N ALA A 558 -1.88 -5.22 -31.45
CA ALA A 558 -1.09 -6.03 -32.37
C ALA A 558 0.31 -6.25 -31.80
N LYS A 559 0.68 -7.51 -31.57
CA LYS A 559 2.08 -7.87 -31.28
C LYS A 559 2.91 -7.50 -32.51
N VAL A 560 3.88 -6.63 -32.34
CA VAL A 560 4.89 -6.39 -33.36
C VAL A 560 5.76 -7.65 -33.40
N GLU A 561 5.65 -8.46 -34.46
CA GLU A 561 6.71 -9.41 -34.78
C GLU A 561 7.98 -8.58 -35.05
N PRO A 562 9.13 -8.93 -34.45
CA PRO A 562 10.36 -8.18 -34.72
C PRO A 562 10.63 -8.22 -36.23
N GLU A 563 10.55 -7.07 -36.89
CA GLU A 563 11.05 -6.95 -38.25
C GLU A 563 12.56 -7.26 -38.23
N PRO A 564 13.06 -8.12 -39.14
CA PRO A 564 14.49 -8.28 -39.31
C PRO A 564 15.05 -6.93 -39.74
N ALA A 565 15.89 -6.34 -38.89
CA ALA A 565 16.54 -5.05 -39.15
C ALA A 565 17.19 -5.06 -40.55
N PRO A 566 17.12 -3.94 -41.30
CA PRO A 566 17.80 -3.85 -42.59
C PRO A 566 19.30 -3.99 -42.36
N ILE A 567 19.90 -4.96 -43.05
CA ILE A 567 21.34 -5.14 -43.12
C ILE A 567 21.90 -3.91 -43.87
N GLU A 568 22.35 -2.89 -43.14
CA GLU A 568 23.26 -1.90 -43.69
C GLU A 568 24.57 -2.62 -44.02
N GLN A 569 24.92 -2.63 -45.30
CA GLN A 569 26.18 -3.18 -45.79
C GLN A 569 27.34 -2.31 -45.27
N PRO A 570 28.30 -2.87 -44.51
CA PRO A 570 29.59 -2.22 -44.33
C PRO A 570 30.41 -2.57 -45.56
N GLU A 571 30.59 -1.56 -46.41
CA GLU A 571 31.54 -1.56 -47.53
C GLU A 571 32.98 -1.60 -46.99
N ASP A 572 33.42 -2.70 -46.39
CA ASP A 572 34.84 -2.98 -46.11
C ASP A 572 35.09 -4.46 -45.70
N ALA A 573 34.29 -5.39 -46.23
CA ALA A 573 34.52 -6.83 -46.07
C ALA A 573 35.46 -7.39 -47.16
N ALA A 574 36.74 -7.01 -47.11
CA ALA A 574 37.78 -7.69 -47.85
C ALA A 574 39.00 -7.92 -46.96
N LYS A 575 39.14 -9.17 -46.49
CA LYS A 575 40.09 -9.73 -45.50
C LYS A 575 39.53 -9.57 -44.09
N VAL A 576 39.01 -10.61 -43.42
CA VAL A 576 39.73 -11.83 -43.03
C VAL A 576 38.78 -13.02 -43.06
N SER A 577 39.11 -14.00 -43.89
CA SER A 577 38.49 -15.32 -43.96
C SER A 577 39.12 -16.24 -42.93
N ASP A 578 38.40 -16.57 -41.87
CA ASP A 578 38.34 -17.88 -41.18
C ASP A 578 37.69 -17.66 -39.81
N ARG A 579 36.38 -17.90 -39.70
CA ARG A 579 35.76 -18.16 -38.40
C ARG A 579 34.87 -19.38 -38.51
N GLN A 580 35.42 -20.45 -37.94
CA GLN A 580 34.76 -21.71 -37.70
C GLN A 580 33.61 -21.45 -36.71
N GLN A 581 32.36 -21.57 -37.16
CA GLN A 581 31.21 -21.66 -36.25
C GLN A 581 31.40 -22.92 -35.39
N THR A 582 31.78 -22.74 -34.14
CA THR A 582 31.71 -23.77 -33.10
C THR A 582 30.47 -23.50 -32.27
N GLY A 583 29.59 -24.49 -32.19
CA GLY A 583 28.18 -24.35 -31.80
C GLY A 583 27.93 -23.95 -30.35
N ASP A 584 26.69 -23.50 -30.12
CA ASP A 584 25.92 -23.31 -28.87
C ASP A 584 26.62 -22.67 -27.65
N LEU A 585 27.89 -22.24 -27.74
CA LEU A 585 28.62 -21.57 -26.67
C LEU A 585 29.49 -20.43 -27.24
N THR A 586 29.27 -19.22 -26.74
CA THR A 586 30.05 -18.01 -27.06
C THR A 586 30.66 -17.40 -25.79
N TYR A 587 31.67 -16.53 -25.92
CA TYR A 587 32.25 -15.83 -24.76
C TYR A 587 31.74 -14.39 -24.66
N TYR A 588 31.76 -13.85 -23.45
CA TYR A 588 31.54 -12.44 -23.20
C TYR A 588 32.60 -11.88 -22.24
N VAL A 589 32.83 -10.57 -22.31
CA VAL A 589 33.71 -9.81 -21.42
C VAL A 589 32.93 -8.67 -20.81
N ALA A 590 33.08 -8.47 -19.51
CA ALA A 590 32.48 -7.35 -18.81
C ALA A 590 33.53 -6.60 -17.97
N GLU A 591 33.40 -5.27 -17.93
CA GLU A 591 34.14 -4.40 -17.02
C GLU A 591 33.75 -4.66 -15.55
N CYS A 592 32.55 -5.20 -15.30
CA CYS A 592 32.06 -5.62 -13.99
C CYS A 592 31.31 -6.95 -14.07
N MET A 593 31.85 -8.04 -13.50
CA MET A 593 31.20 -9.36 -13.52
C MET A 593 30.00 -9.46 -12.57
N GLU A 594 29.97 -8.63 -11.53
CA GLU A 594 28.83 -8.56 -10.60
C GLU A 594 27.61 -7.90 -11.26
N PHE A 595 27.85 -6.94 -12.16
CA PHE A 595 26.85 -6.23 -12.93
C PHE A 595 27.34 -6.04 -14.38
N PRO A 596 27.21 -7.05 -15.26
CA PRO A 596 27.80 -7.01 -16.60
C PRO A 596 27.33 -5.83 -17.47
N ASN A 597 26.15 -5.29 -17.16
CA ASN A 597 25.55 -4.13 -17.84
C ASN A 597 26.11 -2.77 -17.35
N LEU A 598 26.98 -2.75 -16.34
CA LEU A 598 27.62 -1.55 -15.79
C LEU A 598 29.07 -1.45 -16.26
N GLY A 599 29.29 -0.71 -17.35
CA GLY A 599 30.60 -0.48 -17.96
C GLY A 599 30.69 -1.06 -19.37
N GLU A 600 31.91 -1.33 -19.82
CA GLU A 600 32.15 -1.93 -21.13
C GLU A 600 31.76 -3.42 -21.13
N TYR A 601 30.84 -3.82 -22.02
CA TYR A 601 30.35 -5.19 -22.19
C TYR A 601 30.44 -5.60 -23.66
N HIS A 602 30.99 -6.79 -23.91
CA HIS A 602 31.16 -7.37 -25.24
C HIS A 602 30.75 -8.83 -25.21
N ASP A 603 29.90 -9.27 -26.14
CA ASP A 603 29.37 -10.64 -26.23
C ASP A 603 29.61 -11.27 -27.60
N ASN A 604 29.17 -12.53 -27.75
CA ASN A 604 29.31 -13.30 -28.99
C ASN A 604 30.78 -13.42 -29.49
N LEU A 605 31.72 -13.52 -28.56
CA LEU A 605 33.16 -13.50 -28.82
C LEU A 605 33.73 -14.91 -28.97
N SER A 606 34.82 -15.03 -29.75
CA SER A 606 35.74 -16.16 -29.59
C SER A 606 36.55 -16.02 -28.29
N LEU A 607 37.13 -17.12 -27.81
CA LEU A 607 38.02 -17.10 -26.63
C LEU A 607 39.18 -16.10 -26.81
N GLU A 608 39.78 -16.06 -28.00
CA GLU A 608 40.90 -15.16 -28.32
C GLU A 608 40.48 -13.69 -28.26
N GLU A 609 39.28 -13.37 -28.75
CA GLU A 609 38.72 -12.02 -28.68
C GLU A 609 38.39 -11.62 -27.25
N ALA A 610 37.81 -12.53 -26.47
CA ALA A 610 37.48 -12.29 -25.07
C ALA A 610 38.73 -11.96 -24.24
N ILE A 611 39.82 -12.71 -24.43
CA ILE A 611 41.08 -12.45 -23.73
C ILE A 611 41.67 -11.09 -24.12
N ARG A 612 41.64 -10.75 -25.42
CA ARG A 612 42.15 -9.44 -25.89
C ARG A 612 41.38 -8.28 -25.26
N ILE A 613 40.05 -8.33 -25.31
CA ILE A 613 39.20 -7.26 -24.76
C ILE A 613 39.39 -7.18 -23.24
N TYR A 614 39.44 -8.32 -22.54
CA TYR A 614 39.70 -8.35 -21.10
C TYR A 614 41.03 -7.66 -20.74
N GLN A 615 42.08 -7.82 -21.54
CA GLN A 615 43.38 -7.17 -21.32
C GLN A 615 43.35 -5.66 -21.62
N GLU A 616 42.54 -5.21 -22.58
CA GLU A 616 42.40 -3.80 -22.97
C GLU A 616 41.62 -2.95 -21.95
N ILE A 617 40.74 -3.57 -21.15
CA ILE A 617 39.99 -2.87 -20.11
C ILE A 617 40.95 -2.33 -19.02
N PRO A 618 41.05 -1.00 -18.83
CA PRO A 618 42.00 -0.37 -17.91
C PRO A 618 41.64 -0.67 -16.45
N ALA A 619 42.62 -1.09 -15.65
CA ALA A 619 42.43 -1.50 -14.25
C ALA A 619 42.02 -0.36 -13.28
N GLU A 620 41.99 0.89 -13.76
CA GLU A 620 41.87 2.11 -12.95
C GLU A 620 40.43 2.65 -12.83
N ARG A 621 39.46 2.06 -13.54
CA ARG A 621 38.02 2.43 -13.44
C ARG A 621 37.38 1.71 -12.24
N MET A 622 37.32 2.38 -11.09
CA MET A 622 36.79 1.83 -9.82
C MET A 622 35.25 1.68 -9.80
N ASN A 623 34.67 0.83 -10.65
CA ASN A 623 33.22 0.51 -10.62
C ASN A 623 32.89 -1.00 -10.55
N GLY A 624 33.87 -1.92 -10.63
CA GLY A 624 33.60 -3.36 -10.58
C GLY A 624 34.82 -4.26 -10.80
N ILE A 625 34.62 -5.59 -10.69
CA ILE A 625 35.66 -6.59 -10.99
C ILE A 625 35.48 -7.07 -12.44
N LYS A 626 36.39 -6.71 -13.34
CA LYS A 626 36.33 -7.16 -14.75
C LYS A 626 36.51 -8.67 -14.90
N GLY A 627 35.99 -9.26 -15.97
CA GLY A 627 36.11 -10.70 -16.17
C GLY A 627 35.62 -11.22 -17.51
N ILE A 628 35.69 -12.55 -17.66
CA ILE A 628 35.30 -13.30 -18.86
C ILE A 628 34.27 -14.35 -18.45
N GLY A 629 33.18 -14.49 -19.20
CA GLY A 629 32.22 -15.57 -19.03
C GLY A 629 31.87 -16.27 -20.34
N PHE A 630 31.06 -17.33 -20.24
CA PHE A 630 30.48 -18.02 -21.40
C PHE A 630 28.97 -17.75 -21.47
N GLU A 631 28.39 -17.91 -22.64
CA GLU A 631 26.95 -17.89 -22.87
C GLU A 631 26.56 -19.15 -23.62
N LEU A 632 25.67 -19.95 -23.03
CA LEU A 632 25.07 -21.12 -23.71
C LEU A 632 23.84 -20.70 -24.48
N LYS A 633 23.64 -21.28 -25.66
CA LYS A 633 22.51 -21.08 -26.57
C LYS A 633 21.91 -22.43 -26.96
N ASP A 634 21.50 -23.20 -25.95
CA ASP A 634 21.09 -24.61 -26.09
C ASP A 634 19.61 -24.88 -25.76
N GLY A 635 18.80 -23.86 -25.45
CA GLY A 635 17.38 -24.01 -25.15
C GLY A 635 17.08 -24.50 -23.73
N SER A 636 18.09 -24.64 -22.87
CA SER A 636 17.94 -25.15 -21.50
C SER A 636 17.55 -24.07 -20.50
N ASP A 637 17.13 -24.47 -19.29
CA ASP A 637 16.92 -23.55 -18.17
C ASP A 637 18.22 -22.86 -17.69
N TYR A 638 19.38 -23.28 -18.22
CA TYR A 638 20.70 -22.71 -18.00
C TYR A 638 21.22 -21.92 -19.22
N GLU A 639 20.35 -21.66 -20.20
CA GLU A 639 20.65 -20.75 -21.32
C GLU A 639 20.91 -19.33 -20.79
N GLY A 640 21.98 -18.69 -21.27
CA GLY A 640 22.37 -17.34 -20.85
C GLY A 640 23.82 -17.21 -20.36
N PRO A 641 24.23 -15.98 -19.97
CA PRO A 641 25.60 -15.67 -19.61
C PRO A 641 25.95 -16.18 -18.20
N PHE A 642 27.14 -16.77 -18.06
CA PHE A 642 27.69 -17.26 -16.80
C PHE A 642 29.18 -16.89 -16.64
N PRO A 643 29.62 -16.37 -15.48
CA PRO A 643 31.01 -15.99 -15.23
C PRO A 643 31.95 -17.21 -15.19
N ILE A 644 33.15 -17.09 -15.77
CA ILE A 644 34.26 -18.06 -15.58
C ILE A 644 35.40 -17.41 -14.80
N LEU A 645 35.91 -16.30 -15.32
CA LEU A 645 37.02 -15.52 -14.76
C LEU A 645 36.45 -14.24 -14.17
N THR A 646 36.66 -14.02 -12.87
CA THR A 646 36.32 -12.78 -12.17
C THR A 646 37.60 -12.20 -11.56
N GLY A 647 38.03 -11.04 -12.05
CA GLY A 647 39.26 -10.42 -11.61
C GLY A 647 40.44 -11.25 -12.08
N GLN A 648 41.21 -11.81 -11.15
CA GLN A 648 42.33 -12.70 -11.44
C GLN A 648 42.03 -14.17 -11.15
N THR A 649 40.76 -14.51 -10.91
CA THR A 649 40.38 -15.82 -10.39
C THR A 649 39.39 -16.55 -11.30
N ILE A 650 39.72 -17.76 -11.71
CA ILE A 650 38.83 -18.69 -12.42
C ILE A 650 38.11 -19.53 -11.37
N ASP A 651 36.79 -19.42 -11.28
CA ASP A 651 35.97 -20.11 -10.29
C ASP A 651 35.45 -21.45 -10.85
N LEU A 652 36.26 -22.49 -10.70
CA LEU A 652 35.91 -23.85 -11.11
C LEU A 652 34.95 -24.51 -10.12
N ASP A 653 35.04 -24.23 -8.81
CA ASP A 653 34.16 -24.82 -7.80
C ASP A 653 32.69 -24.50 -8.06
N THR A 654 32.36 -23.26 -8.40
CA THR A 654 30.98 -22.85 -8.72
C THR A 654 30.46 -23.54 -9.98
N ILE A 655 31.31 -23.67 -11.02
CA ILE A 655 30.96 -24.37 -12.26
C ILE A 655 30.76 -25.86 -12.00
N GLN A 656 31.61 -26.47 -11.18
CA GLN A 656 31.50 -27.88 -10.81
C GLN A 656 30.35 -28.14 -9.84
N ALA A 657 29.89 -27.17 -9.03
CA ALA A 657 28.75 -27.33 -8.13
C ALA A 657 27.40 -27.43 -8.87
N ILE A 658 27.32 -26.89 -10.09
CA ILE A 658 26.12 -26.94 -10.92
C ILE A 658 26.17 -28.19 -11.80
N ASP A 659 25.30 -29.16 -11.50
CA ASP A 659 25.28 -30.47 -12.19
C ASP A 659 25.21 -30.33 -13.73
N TYR A 660 24.44 -29.36 -14.24
CA TYR A 660 24.34 -29.11 -15.69
C TYR A 660 25.66 -28.66 -16.32
N TYR A 661 26.39 -27.75 -15.67
CA TYR A 661 27.68 -27.26 -16.17
C TYR A 661 28.82 -28.26 -15.97
N ARG A 662 28.79 -29.02 -14.87
CA ARG A 662 29.71 -30.13 -14.61
C ARG A 662 29.67 -31.15 -15.75
N ASP A 663 28.47 -31.52 -16.20
CA ASP A 663 28.26 -32.58 -17.18
C ASP A 663 28.26 -32.07 -18.64
N ASN A 664 28.26 -30.75 -18.88
CA ASN A 664 28.24 -30.17 -20.23
C ASN A 664 29.64 -30.12 -20.88
N PRO A 665 29.90 -30.87 -21.98
CA PRO A 665 31.23 -30.93 -22.60
C PRO A 665 31.73 -29.60 -23.18
N LEU A 666 30.84 -28.71 -23.61
CA LEU A 666 31.21 -27.41 -24.15
C LEU A 666 31.68 -26.48 -23.03
N VAL A 667 31.01 -26.48 -21.88
CA VAL A 667 31.40 -25.69 -20.71
C VAL A 667 32.73 -26.18 -20.15
N GLN A 668 32.90 -27.50 -19.98
CA GLN A 668 34.16 -28.07 -19.50
C GLN A 668 35.34 -27.78 -20.45
N LYS A 669 35.09 -27.79 -21.76
CA LYS A 669 36.07 -27.39 -22.77
C LYS A 669 36.39 -25.90 -22.64
N ALA A 670 35.38 -25.04 -22.50
CA ALA A 670 35.53 -23.59 -22.45
C ALA A 670 36.38 -23.12 -21.25
N VAL A 671 36.14 -23.71 -20.07
CA VAL A 671 36.90 -23.42 -18.85
C VAL A 671 38.35 -23.90 -18.98
N LYS A 672 38.56 -25.12 -19.51
CA LYS A 672 39.89 -25.69 -19.71
C LYS A 672 40.73 -24.89 -20.71
N GLU A 673 40.13 -24.44 -21.81
CA GLU A 673 40.80 -23.62 -22.81
C GLU A 673 41.14 -22.23 -22.27
N LEU A 674 40.24 -21.61 -21.48
CA LEU A 674 40.51 -20.32 -20.83
C LEU A 674 41.65 -20.43 -19.81
N ALA A 675 41.63 -21.44 -18.94
CA ALA A 675 42.69 -21.67 -17.95
C ALA A 675 44.06 -21.96 -18.60
N ALA A 676 44.07 -22.67 -19.74
CA ALA A 676 45.29 -22.91 -20.50
C ALA A 676 45.82 -21.65 -21.21
N ALA A 677 44.92 -20.77 -21.66
CA ALA A 677 45.25 -19.54 -22.36
C ALA A 677 45.68 -18.40 -21.40
N MET A 678 45.30 -18.46 -20.13
CA MET A 678 45.62 -17.47 -19.08
C MET A 678 46.26 -18.15 -17.85
N PRO A 679 47.48 -18.71 -17.97
CA PRO A 679 48.12 -19.52 -16.92
C PRO A 679 48.52 -18.73 -15.66
N GLU A 680 48.48 -17.39 -15.72
CA GLU A 680 48.74 -16.48 -14.60
C GLU A 680 47.56 -16.31 -13.65
N MET A 681 46.36 -16.76 -14.04
CA MET A 681 45.15 -16.62 -13.22
C MET A 681 45.09 -17.67 -12.12
N GLU A 682 44.61 -17.29 -10.94
CA GLU A 682 44.37 -18.20 -9.82
C GLU A 682 43.15 -19.07 -10.13
N VAL A 683 43.23 -20.38 -9.94
CA VAL A 683 42.13 -21.30 -10.21
C VAL A 683 41.55 -21.81 -8.89
N LEU A 684 40.40 -21.28 -8.50
CA LEU A 684 39.61 -21.78 -7.36
C LEU A 684 38.95 -23.11 -7.74
N GLY A 685 39.16 -24.16 -6.94
CA GLY A 685 38.63 -25.51 -7.22
C GLY A 685 39.55 -26.42 -8.03
N ALA A 686 40.79 -25.99 -8.34
CA ALA A 686 41.81 -26.87 -8.93
C ALA A 686 42.23 -28.05 -8.03
N ASP A 687 41.91 -27.99 -6.73
CA ASP A 687 42.20 -29.02 -5.73
C ASP A 687 41.01 -29.96 -5.44
N ALA A 688 40.10 -30.13 -6.41
CA ALA A 688 39.18 -31.26 -6.44
C ALA A 688 39.61 -32.34 -7.45
N ASN A 689 40.92 -32.46 -7.69
CA ASN A 689 41.46 -33.77 -8.02
C ASN A 689 41.60 -34.55 -6.70
N GLN A 690 40.73 -35.55 -6.55
CA GLN A 690 40.99 -36.77 -5.79
C GLN A 690 42.49 -37.08 -5.71
N GLN A 691 43.13 -36.83 -4.58
CA GLN A 691 44.40 -37.48 -4.27
C GLN A 691 44.38 -37.96 -2.83
N GLU A 692 44.41 -39.28 -2.70
CA GLU A 692 44.99 -39.94 -1.54
C GLU A 692 46.29 -39.23 -1.17
N ALA A 693 46.41 -38.79 0.08
CA ALA A 693 47.53 -37.96 0.51
C ALA A 693 48.36 -38.70 1.55
N LEU A 694 49.65 -38.86 1.28
CA LEU A 694 50.62 -39.48 2.16
C LEU A 694 51.53 -38.39 2.77
N PHE A 695 51.34 -38.12 4.06
CA PHE A 695 52.06 -37.08 4.81
C PHE A 695 53.16 -37.70 5.66
N LEU A 696 54.41 -37.23 5.56
CA LEU A 696 55.45 -37.60 6.52
C LEU A 696 55.20 -36.84 7.84
N ILE A 697 54.83 -37.55 8.91
CA ILE A 697 54.56 -36.92 10.21
C ILE A 697 55.89 -36.65 10.93
N ASP A 698 56.82 -37.60 10.86
CA ASP A 698 58.15 -37.51 11.41
C ASP A 698 59.15 -38.36 10.62
N ASP A 699 60.43 -38.33 10.98
CA ASP A 699 61.51 -39.02 10.25
C ASP A 699 61.34 -40.55 10.14
N ALA A 700 60.33 -41.13 10.80
CA ALA A 700 60.05 -42.56 10.83
C ALA A 700 58.63 -42.96 10.39
N THR A 701 57.71 -42.02 10.11
CA THR A 701 56.29 -42.37 9.91
C THR A 701 55.59 -41.56 8.81
N TYR A 702 54.87 -42.26 7.92
CA TYR A 702 53.93 -41.66 6.96
C TYR A 702 52.48 -41.87 7.40
N LEU A 703 51.63 -40.87 7.20
CA LEU A 703 50.18 -40.92 7.36
C LEU A 703 49.51 -40.87 6.00
N HIS A 704 48.79 -41.92 5.67
CA HIS A 704 47.98 -42.01 4.47
C HIS A 704 46.54 -41.69 4.81
N ILE A 705 45.94 -40.72 4.11
CA ILE A 705 44.53 -40.37 4.26
C ILE A 705 43.81 -40.68 2.95
N GLN A 706 42.77 -41.50 3.04
CA GLN A 706 41.97 -41.96 1.90
C GLN A 706 40.48 -41.70 2.16
N SER A 707 39.70 -41.49 1.09
CA SER A 707 38.25 -41.31 1.19
C SER A 707 37.52 -42.64 1.27
N CYS A 708 36.45 -42.71 2.07
CA CYS A 708 35.56 -43.88 2.15
C CYS A 708 34.08 -43.46 2.30
N ASP A 709 33.16 -44.41 2.16
CA ASP A 709 31.70 -44.14 2.10
C ASP A 709 31.14 -43.43 3.35
N SER A 710 31.84 -43.46 4.48
CA SER A 710 31.44 -42.79 5.73
C SER A 710 32.28 -41.55 6.07
N GLY A 711 33.16 -41.09 5.18
CA GLY A 711 34.03 -39.94 5.40
C GLY A 711 35.48 -40.24 4.99
N TRP A 712 36.39 -40.26 5.97
CA TRP A 712 37.83 -40.42 5.75
C TRP A 712 38.38 -41.58 6.57
N ASP A 713 39.25 -42.38 5.96
CA ASP A 713 40.03 -43.42 6.61
C ASP A 713 41.52 -43.02 6.65
N TYR A 714 42.23 -43.49 7.66
CA TYR A 714 43.62 -43.10 7.90
C TYR A 714 44.49 -44.27 8.36
N THR A 715 45.63 -44.44 7.69
CA THR A 715 46.58 -45.53 7.92
C THR A 715 47.98 -44.97 8.11
N LEU A 716 48.68 -45.42 9.16
CA LEU A 716 50.08 -45.05 9.41
C LEU A 716 51.01 -46.11 8.84
N TYR A 717 52.12 -45.70 8.23
CA TYR A 717 53.15 -46.58 7.70
C TYR A 717 54.52 -46.22 8.27
N ASP A 718 55.32 -47.23 8.61
CA ASP A 718 56.73 -47.03 8.93
C ASP A 718 57.48 -46.53 7.68
N ALA A 719 58.18 -45.40 7.79
CA ALA A 719 58.76 -44.69 6.66
C ALA A 719 59.94 -45.42 6.01
N ALA A 720 60.59 -46.34 6.72
CA ALA A 720 61.70 -47.12 6.20
C ALA A 720 61.23 -48.41 5.49
N SER A 721 60.16 -49.03 5.98
CA SER A 721 59.70 -50.35 5.52
C SER A 721 58.36 -50.34 4.77
N MET A 722 57.62 -49.22 4.80
CA MET A 722 56.28 -49.05 4.20
C MET A 722 55.29 -50.13 4.64
N LYS A 723 55.42 -50.62 5.87
CA LYS A 723 54.45 -51.51 6.50
C LYS A 723 53.50 -50.71 7.38
N GLU A 724 52.23 -51.06 7.27
CA GLU A 724 51.12 -50.58 8.11
C GLU A 724 51.31 -50.98 9.59
#